data_AF-A0A7X1AXZ8-F1
#
_entry.id   AF-A0A7X1AXZ8-F1
#
_cell.length_a   1.000
_cell.length_b   1.000
_cell.length_c   1.000
_cell.angle_alpha   90.00
_cell.angle_beta   90.00
_cell.angle_gamma   90.00
#
_symmetry.space_group_name_H-M   'P 1'
#
loop_
_entity.id
_entity.type
_entity.pdbx_description
1 polymer ?
#
loop_
_entity_poly.entity_id
_entity_poly.type
_entity_poly.pdbx_seq_one_letter_code
_entity_poly.pdbx_strand_id
1 'polypeptide(L)'
;MNVKPQLPSRCHSILERLHSPRSGGALITVIIVTTIISAIVGSLMKWGLADQRINLRHFVLLDARNAAEAATELGAGILAYRWESQSSVPADDLKKNPLDEEDAYRNELPNYFPSSRYDFDLAGGSVSRGRFYIHPDDPSFSDDPHKGKLVTVQSVDILSKATVDDPLLSDDITAYARLTLQVRDAPLFSHAVFYNMDLEFHPGPSMTMNGPVHANGDIWLEATNDLTFTSNVTATGDMRYGYMLHEGRSNQVNQNGKVYINDGVGGKATPYRGSGSRTSLSSYWDSQSPTSYFKPEGYTNWADFAMNRWNGNLQDASHEVPVLNPIGYDDYVRDDPSTPSIIDDDLNYAYALIEPNITTPTNSAGLQNPVHKGLGEKEKFAYKAGLIIKVHYSEDGSTTSVGEPLPSEAVRLYERMPLPQEDRSNPDDALDPYSTYNNYYRGYNGRDRASTLSEARGAPSDYWVSFHKVDRADAHNLETTRLQSSTVQAVDKDGKPAYNDDGSRQMVTVETVREITLKPDLDTNWKRVNFSDIFAVHQYTEFADGRGGGGSRGNQGNRGNDGDNGNDNNNGVDDDFFNEDSGRPGDPKRSMFDHRRGTGVDLVEINVGRFKDYIEDSDMGGLLSAYDSSVPRENRYHPDEDFNGVLYVEFPSDTDSIPGNSDYQQRPDSVVKAARQSPRDPDVELGLILTNASRIPDPSYNKTSGRDPGFTLATNEPIYIKGHYNADGRSNTGSNTTADNASSWNPNPPAALIGDAVMPLSSGFGFLGTRSRRARASGFTEFNAAIIQGLRPTNKEGDGRISGGNHNYPRFLENWDNIEFRYRGSMVALFESEVATQGTNTAYYNPPKRNWGFYELFEQGLYPPGTPNVRSFKKVNFRFLTKSEYEDAVGDL
;
A
#
# COMPACT_ATOMS: atom_id res chain seq x y z
N MET A 1 -84.71 -55.63 -26.88
CA MET A 1 -86.08 -55.78 -27.44
C MET A 1 -86.15 -54.98 -28.72
N ASN A 2 -86.16 -55.68 -29.84
CA ASN A 2 -87.25 -55.66 -30.84
C ASN A 2 -87.17 -54.46 -31.78
N VAL A 3 -87.22 -54.58 -33.11
CA VAL A 3 -87.29 -55.70 -34.07
C VAL A 3 -87.18 -54.97 -35.44
N LYS A 4 -86.38 -55.54 -36.36
CA LYS A 4 -86.58 -55.74 -37.82
C LYS A 4 -87.67 -54.92 -38.59
N PRO A 5 -87.68 -54.89 -39.95
CA PRO A 5 -86.68 -55.37 -40.93
C PRO A 5 -86.49 -54.53 -42.22
N GLN A 6 -85.39 -54.86 -42.90
CA GLN A 6 -85.19 -55.02 -44.35
C GLN A 6 -86.44 -55.29 -45.24
N LEU A 7 -86.56 -54.72 -46.46
CA LEU A 7 -86.21 -55.25 -47.82
C LEU A 7 -87.13 -54.50 -48.85
N PRO A 8 -87.00 -54.60 -50.19
CA PRO A 8 -85.84 -54.87 -51.04
C PRO A 8 -85.78 -54.07 -52.38
N SER A 9 -84.57 -54.06 -52.95
CA SER A 9 -84.17 -54.26 -54.37
C SER A 9 -85.08 -53.92 -55.57
N ARG A 10 -84.43 -53.19 -56.50
CA ARG A 10 -84.15 -53.51 -57.93
C ARG A 10 -85.12 -53.06 -59.04
N CYS A 11 -84.52 -52.22 -59.89
CA CYS A 11 -84.25 -52.41 -61.34
C CYS A 11 -85.12 -51.71 -62.40
N HIS A 12 -84.37 -51.02 -63.27
CA HIS A 12 -84.50 -50.88 -64.72
C HIS A 12 -85.28 -49.70 -65.33
N SER A 13 -84.47 -48.70 -65.72
CA SER A 13 -84.16 -48.35 -67.13
C SER A 13 -84.94 -47.24 -67.84
N ILE A 14 -84.13 -46.24 -68.23
CA ILE A 14 -84.10 -45.54 -69.54
C ILE A 14 -85.01 -44.32 -69.74
N LEU A 15 -84.33 -43.16 -69.87
CA LEU A 15 -84.51 -41.96 -70.74
C LEU A 15 -85.96 -41.57 -71.12
N GLU A 16 -86.42 -40.32 -71.04
CA GLU A 16 -85.79 -39.09 -71.52
C GLU A 16 -86.61 -37.84 -71.09
N ARG A 17 -85.90 -36.71 -70.92
CA ARG A 17 -86.28 -35.27 -70.93
C ARG A 17 -87.74 -34.84 -70.64
N LEU A 18 -87.86 -33.93 -69.66
CA LEU A 18 -88.68 -32.70 -69.74
C LEU A 18 -88.04 -31.58 -68.89
N HIS A 19 -87.84 -30.41 -69.49
CA HIS A 19 -87.31 -29.18 -68.87
C HIS A 19 -88.32 -28.55 -67.88
N SER A 20 -87.84 -28.03 -66.74
CA SER A 20 -88.35 -26.79 -66.12
C SER A 20 -87.30 -26.17 -65.17
N PRO A 21 -87.22 -24.83 -65.03
CA PRO A 21 -86.12 -24.15 -64.32
C PRO A 21 -86.45 -23.90 -62.84
N ARG A 22 -85.44 -24.03 -61.96
CA ARG A 22 -85.45 -23.55 -60.57
C ARG A 22 -84.12 -22.85 -60.27
N SER A 23 -84.14 -21.55 -59.95
CA SER A 23 -82.98 -20.81 -59.44
C SER A 23 -83.42 -19.84 -58.33
N GLY A 24 -82.86 -20.00 -57.13
CA GLY A 24 -83.12 -19.11 -55.97
C GLY A 24 -82.42 -19.53 -54.66
N GLY A 25 -82.34 -20.82 -54.33
CA GLY A 25 -81.75 -21.30 -53.06
C GLY A 25 -80.22 -21.37 -53.02
N ALA A 26 -79.56 -21.63 -54.16
CA ALA A 26 -78.10 -21.74 -54.21
C ALA A 26 -77.38 -20.40 -53.97
N LEU A 27 -77.99 -19.28 -54.39
CA LEU A 27 -77.39 -17.94 -54.25
C LEU A 27 -77.31 -17.51 -52.78
N ILE A 28 -78.36 -17.79 -51.99
CA ILE A 28 -78.43 -17.43 -50.57
C ILE A 28 -77.40 -18.24 -49.76
N THR A 29 -77.26 -19.53 -50.03
CA THR A 29 -76.24 -20.38 -49.37
C THR A 29 -74.82 -19.91 -49.68
N VAL A 30 -74.54 -19.53 -50.93
CA VAL A 30 -73.23 -18.98 -51.32
C VAL A 30 -72.95 -17.67 -50.57
N ILE A 31 -73.91 -16.74 -50.51
CA ILE A 31 -73.73 -15.47 -49.78
C ILE A 31 -73.44 -15.72 -48.29
N ILE A 32 -74.18 -16.62 -47.63
CA ILE A 32 -73.97 -16.94 -46.21
C ILE A 32 -72.59 -17.57 -45.99
N VAL A 33 -72.21 -18.57 -46.80
CA VAL A 33 -70.91 -19.24 -46.68
C VAL A 33 -69.76 -18.27 -46.96
N THR A 34 -69.86 -17.44 -48.00
CA THR A 34 -68.84 -16.41 -48.32
C THR A 34 -68.74 -15.37 -47.20
N THR A 35 -69.85 -14.98 -46.58
CA THR A 35 -69.84 -14.03 -45.44
C THR A 35 -69.17 -14.65 -44.22
N ILE A 36 -69.47 -15.92 -43.90
CA ILE A 36 -68.85 -16.65 -42.79
C ILE A 36 -67.35 -16.82 -43.04
N ILE A 37 -66.94 -17.23 -44.24
CA ILE A 37 -65.51 -17.36 -44.60
C ILE A 37 -64.81 -16.01 -44.52
N SER A 38 -65.42 -14.93 -45.01
CA SER A 38 -64.84 -13.57 -44.94
C SER A 38 -64.70 -13.10 -43.49
N ALA A 39 -65.66 -13.43 -42.61
CA ALA A 39 -65.57 -13.13 -41.19
C ALA A 39 -64.45 -13.94 -40.50
N ILE A 40 -64.29 -15.22 -40.84
CA ILE A 40 -63.20 -16.07 -40.33
C ILE A 40 -61.84 -15.56 -40.80
N VAL A 41 -61.69 -15.27 -42.10
CA VAL A 41 -60.45 -14.71 -42.67
C VAL A 41 -60.14 -13.35 -42.03
N GLY A 42 -61.14 -12.47 -41.89
CA GLY A 42 -60.97 -11.18 -41.23
C GLY A 42 -60.56 -11.32 -39.75
N SER A 43 -61.10 -12.32 -39.04
CA SER A 43 -60.72 -12.61 -37.65
C SER A 43 -59.30 -13.17 -37.54
N LEU A 44 -58.90 -14.06 -38.45
CA LEU A 44 -57.54 -14.61 -38.50
C LEU A 44 -56.50 -13.55 -38.88
N MET A 45 -56.83 -12.64 -39.80
CA MET A 45 -55.97 -11.50 -40.13
C MET A 45 -55.84 -10.53 -38.95
N LYS A 46 -56.93 -10.23 -38.23
CA LYS A 46 -56.87 -9.41 -37.00
C LYS A 46 -56.00 -10.06 -35.93
N TRP A 47 -56.12 -11.38 -35.75
CA TRP A 47 -55.30 -12.13 -34.82
C TRP A 47 -53.82 -12.12 -35.22
N GLY A 48 -53.50 -12.39 -36.50
CA GLY A 48 -52.12 -12.33 -36.98
C GLY A 48 -51.48 -10.94 -36.88
N LEU A 49 -52.23 -9.87 -37.15
CA LEU A 49 -51.76 -8.50 -36.94
C LEU A 49 -51.57 -8.16 -35.46
N ALA A 50 -52.42 -8.70 -34.57
CA ALA A 50 -52.25 -8.56 -33.13
C ALA A 50 -51.00 -9.29 -32.64
N ASP A 51 -50.75 -10.52 -33.09
CA ASP A 51 -49.54 -11.29 -32.77
C ASP A 51 -48.28 -10.59 -33.27
N GLN A 52 -48.29 -10.07 -34.49
CA GLN A 52 -47.17 -9.29 -35.02
C GLN A 52 -46.89 -8.04 -34.17
N ARG A 53 -47.94 -7.34 -33.74
CA ARG A 53 -47.80 -6.16 -32.87
C ARG A 53 -47.28 -6.54 -31.48
N ILE A 54 -47.73 -7.65 -30.91
CA ILE A 54 -47.25 -8.16 -29.61
C ILE A 54 -45.77 -8.53 -29.71
N ASN A 55 -45.37 -9.24 -30.76
CA ASN A 55 -43.97 -9.61 -30.98
C ASN A 55 -43.09 -8.37 -31.17
N LEU A 56 -43.53 -7.40 -31.98
CA LEU A 56 -42.83 -6.14 -32.15
C LEU A 56 -42.67 -5.39 -30.82
N ARG A 57 -43.75 -5.24 -30.04
CA ARG A 57 -43.68 -4.63 -28.70
C ARG A 57 -42.72 -5.37 -27.78
N HIS A 58 -42.65 -6.69 -27.87
CA HIS A 58 -41.69 -7.49 -27.09
C HIS A 58 -40.24 -7.20 -27.48
N PHE A 59 -39.94 -7.12 -28.79
CA PHE A 59 -38.60 -6.76 -29.27
C PHE A 59 -38.20 -5.34 -28.86
N VAL A 60 -39.09 -4.36 -29.00
CA VAL A 60 -38.83 -2.97 -28.59
C VAL A 60 -38.69 -2.85 -27.06
N LEU A 61 -39.41 -3.67 -26.29
CA LEU A 61 -39.19 -3.74 -24.84
C LEU A 61 -37.82 -4.31 -24.47
N LEU A 62 -37.33 -5.33 -25.19
CA LEU A 62 -35.97 -5.84 -25.00
C LEU A 62 -34.92 -4.78 -25.36
N ASP A 63 -35.16 -4.01 -26.43
CA ASP A 63 -34.33 -2.88 -26.85
C ASP A 63 -34.27 -1.79 -25.75
N ALA A 64 -35.45 -1.37 -25.24
CA ALA A 64 -35.55 -0.43 -24.12
C ALA A 64 -34.85 -0.95 -22.85
N ARG A 65 -34.97 -2.24 -22.56
CA ARG A 65 -34.29 -2.88 -21.41
C ARG A 65 -32.77 -2.86 -21.56
N ASN A 66 -32.26 -3.23 -22.73
CA ASN A 66 -30.83 -3.17 -23.02
C ASN A 66 -30.29 -1.73 -22.92
N ALA A 67 -31.07 -0.76 -23.41
CA ALA A 67 -30.71 0.66 -23.32
C ALA A 67 -30.70 1.16 -21.86
N ALA A 68 -31.70 0.79 -21.05
CA ALA A 68 -31.75 1.14 -19.62
C ALA A 68 -30.58 0.50 -18.84
N GLU A 69 -30.26 -0.77 -19.14
CA GLU A 69 -29.11 -1.47 -18.55
C GLU A 69 -27.79 -0.79 -18.91
N ALA A 70 -27.59 -0.45 -20.18
CA ALA A 70 -26.41 0.28 -20.64
C ALA A 70 -26.25 1.63 -19.93
N ALA A 71 -27.35 2.37 -19.71
CA ALA A 71 -27.31 3.63 -18.97
C ALA A 71 -26.93 3.43 -17.48
N THR A 72 -27.45 2.41 -16.80
CA THR A 72 -27.01 2.09 -15.42
C THR A 72 -25.54 1.67 -15.35
N GLU A 73 -25.08 0.91 -16.33
CA GLU A 73 -23.69 0.45 -16.41
C GLU A 73 -22.73 1.61 -16.66
N LEU A 74 -23.10 2.53 -17.56
CA LEU A 74 -22.36 3.78 -17.77
C LEU A 74 -22.31 4.62 -16.48
N GLY A 75 -23.43 4.77 -15.78
CA GLY A 75 -23.47 5.47 -14.49
C GLY A 75 -22.54 4.85 -13.45
N ALA A 76 -22.47 3.51 -13.39
CA ALA A 76 -21.56 2.81 -12.49
C ALA A 76 -20.09 3.05 -12.86
N GLY A 77 -19.76 3.05 -14.16
CA GLY A 77 -18.43 3.35 -14.66
C GLY A 77 -18.00 4.79 -14.37
N ILE A 78 -18.89 5.76 -14.56
CA ILE A 78 -18.66 7.17 -14.22
C ILE A 78 -18.33 7.31 -12.74
N LEU A 79 -19.13 6.71 -11.84
CA LEU A 79 -18.90 6.81 -10.40
C LEU A 79 -17.64 6.06 -9.95
N ALA A 80 -17.35 4.90 -10.54
CA ALA A 80 -16.12 4.18 -10.27
C ALA A 80 -14.91 5.05 -10.61
N TYR A 81 -14.85 5.59 -11.82
CA TYR A 81 -13.77 6.48 -12.26
C TYR A 81 -13.67 7.75 -11.39
N ARG A 82 -14.80 8.40 -11.11
CA ARG A 82 -14.85 9.64 -10.31
C ARG A 82 -14.32 9.42 -8.89
N TRP A 83 -14.61 8.26 -8.29
CA TRP A 83 -14.28 7.97 -6.90
C TRP A 83 -13.06 7.08 -6.71
N GLU A 84 -12.43 6.57 -7.76
CA GLU A 84 -11.24 5.71 -7.66
C GLU A 84 -10.08 6.42 -6.93
N SER A 85 -9.79 7.67 -7.30
CA SER A 85 -8.69 8.47 -6.76
C SER A 85 -9.07 9.35 -5.56
N GLN A 86 -10.34 9.35 -5.13
CA GLN A 86 -10.80 10.20 -4.03
C GLN A 86 -10.40 9.61 -2.67
N SER A 87 -9.79 10.40 -1.79
CA SER A 87 -9.46 9.97 -0.42
C SER A 87 -10.71 9.52 0.38
N SER A 88 -11.90 10.02 0.04
CA SER A 88 -13.17 9.52 0.54
C SER A 88 -14.33 9.79 -0.44
N VAL A 89 -15.41 9.00 -0.38
CA VAL A 89 -16.62 9.16 -1.21
C VAL A 89 -17.59 10.16 -0.56
N PRO A 90 -17.73 11.42 -1.01
CA PRO A 90 -18.55 12.41 -0.30
C PRO A 90 -20.03 12.03 -0.27
N ALA A 91 -20.71 12.28 0.86
CA ALA A 91 -22.12 11.93 1.01
C ALA A 91 -23.07 12.79 0.14
N ASP A 92 -22.61 13.97 -0.29
CA ASP A 92 -23.36 14.93 -1.11
C ASP A 92 -22.81 15.08 -2.54
N ASP A 93 -21.90 14.19 -2.97
CA ASP A 93 -21.23 14.31 -4.28
C ASP A 93 -22.24 14.37 -5.42
N LEU A 94 -23.19 13.45 -5.46
CA LEU A 94 -24.23 13.38 -6.49
C LEU A 94 -25.21 14.55 -6.50
N LYS A 95 -25.26 15.36 -5.43
CA LYS A 95 -26.02 16.62 -5.40
C LYS A 95 -25.25 17.78 -6.03
N LYS A 96 -23.93 17.76 -5.93
CA LYS A 96 -23.04 18.78 -6.51
C LYS A 96 -22.68 18.46 -7.95
N ASN A 97 -22.52 17.18 -8.25
CA ASN A 97 -22.06 16.63 -9.53
C ASN A 97 -23.04 15.52 -10.00
N PRO A 98 -24.24 15.86 -10.48
CA PRO A 98 -25.23 14.88 -10.94
C PRO A 98 -24.72 14.02 -12.11
N LEU A 99 -25.27 12.80 -12.27
CA LEU A 99 -24.85 11.86 -13.32
C LEU A 99 -25.26 12.28 -14.74
N ASP A 100 -26.38 12.97 -14.87
CA ASP A 100 -26.91 13.50 -16.14
C ASP A 100 -26.16 14.75 -16.63
N GLU A 101 -25.29 15.31 -15.80
CA GLU A 101 -24.40 16.42 -16.15
C GLU A 101 -23.02 15.98 -16.67
N GLU A 102 -22.69 14.69 -16.54
CA GLU A 102 -21.39 14.15 -16.92
C GLU A 102 -21.21 14.05 -18.44
N ASP A 103 -20.03 14.44 -18.91
CA ASP A 103 -19.71 14.46 -20.35
C ASP A 103 -19.78 13.07 -20.96
N ALA A 104 -19.34 12.04 -20.23
CA ALA A 104 -19.44 10.64 -20.69
C ALA A 104 -20.90 10.23 -20.93
N TYR A 105 -21.83 10.65 -20.06
CA TYR A 105 -23.26 10.39 -20.27
C TYR A 105 -23.81 11.17 -21.48
N ARG A 106 -23.47 12.46 -21.58
CA ARG A 106 -24.00 13.36 -22.62
C ARG A 106 -23.46 13.08 -24.02
N ASN A 107 -22.21 12.63 -24.13
CA ASN A 107 -21.50 12.52 -25.40
C ASN A 107 -21.32 11.08 -25.88
N GLU A 108 -21.14 10.10 -24.98
CA GLU A 108 -20.88 8.71 -25.40
C GLU A 108 -22.15 7.87 -25.56
N LEU A 109 -23.12 7.99 -24.66
CA LEU A 109 -24.36 7.20 -24.73
C LEU A 109 -25.12 7.41 -26.06
N PRO A 110 -25.25 8.64 -26.61
CA PRO A 110 -25.91 8.86 -27.90
C PRO A 110 -25.21 8.23 -29.11
N ASN A 111 -23.91 7.89 -29.02
CA ASN A 111 -23.19 7.21 -30.11
C ASN A 111 -23.67 5.77 -30.31
N TYR A 112 -24.11 5.11 -29.23
CA TYR A 112 -24.66 3.75 -29.26
C TYR A 112 -26.19 3.75 -29.34
N PHE A 113 -26.83 4.73 -28.70
CA PHE A 113 -28.28 4.86 -28.64
C PHE A 113 -28.71 6.26 -29.10
N PRO A 114 -28.91 6.46 -30.42
CA PRO A 114 -29.12 7.79 -30.99
C PRO A 114 -30.40 8.43 -30.47
N SER A 115 -30.32 9.73 -30.12
CA SER A 115 -31.44 10.52 -29.60
C SER A 115 -32.63 10.65 -30.55
N SER A 116 -32.46 10.28 -31.82
CA SER A 116 -33.56 10.16 -32.79
C SER A 116 -34.54 9.01 -32.48
N ARG A 117 -34.15 8.08 -31.61
CA ARG A 117 -34.91 6.86 -31.28
C ARG A 117 -35.01 6.61 -29.77
N TYR A 118 -34.01 7.04 -29.00
CA TYR A 118 -33.91 6.76 -27.57
C TYR A 118 -33.97 8.06 -26.74
N ASP A 119 -34.70 8.02 -25.64
CA ASP A 119 -34.75 9.06 -24.61
C ASP A 119 -34.37 8.47 -23.25
N PHE A 120 -33.48 9.14 -22.51
CA PHE A 120 -32.84 8.60 -21.31
C PHE A 120 -32.98 9.52 -20.11
N ASP A 121 -33.16 8.94 -18.92
CA ASP A 121 -32.88 9.61 -17.64
C ASP A 121 -31.89 8.74 -16.84
N LEU A 122 -30.93 9.38 -16.16
CA LEU A 122 -29.97 8.72 -15.28
C LEU A 122 -29.86 9.51 -13.96
N ALA A 123 -30.10 8.84 -12.83
CA ALA A 123 -30.08 9.47 -11.52
C ALA A 123 -29.28 8.64 -10.50
N GLY A 124 -28.62 9.34 -9.57
CA GLY A 124 -27.81 8.74 -8.51
C GLY A 124 -28.46 8.90 -7.13
N GLY A 125 -28.39 7.83 -6.35
CA GLY A 125 -28.86 7.66 -4.97
C GLY A 125 -28.12 8.50 -3.94
N SER A 126 -28.67 8.55 -2.72
CA SER A 126 -27.87 8.96 -1.55
C SER A 126 -26.80 7.91 -1.25
N VAL A 127 -25.59 8.35 -0.89
CA VAL A 127 -24.52 7.44 -0.46
C VAL A 127 -24.79 6.96 0.96
N SER A 128 -25.00 5.67 1.13
CA SER A 128 -25.11 5.00 2.45
C SER A 128 -23.78 4.35 2.82
N ARG A 129 -23.39 4.35 4.09
CA ARG A 129 -22.11 3.79 4.56
C ARG A 129 -22.30 2.78 5.68
N GLY A 130 -21.52 1.71 5.67
CA GLY A 130 -21.49 0.70 6.74
C GLY A 130 -20.20 -0.11 6.76
N ARG A 131 -19.93 -0.80 7.87
CA ARG A 131 -18.88 -1.82 7.93
C ARG A 131 -19.50 -3.19 7.70
N PHE A 132 -18.85 -4.02 6.89
CA PHE A 132 -19.36 -5.32 6.49
C PHE A 132 -18.26 -6.37 6.57
N TYR A 133 -18.48 -7.45 7.32
CA TYR A 133 -17.57 -8.59 7.36
C TYR A 133 -17.97 -9.60 6.30
N ILE A 134 -17.06 -9.88 5.36
CA ILE A 134 -17.31 -10.83 4.29
C ILE A 134 -17.01 -12.25 4.80
N HIS A 135 -18.04 -12.91 5.33
CA HIS A 135 -17.89 -14.16 6.05
C HIS A 135 -17.42 -15.30 5.11
N PRO A 136 -16.34 -16.02 5.44
CA PRO A 136 -15.78 -17.04 4.54
C PRO A 136 -16.67 -18.28 4.38
N ASP A 137 -17.53 -18.57 5.36
CA ASP A 137 -18.47 -19.71 5.31
C ASP A 137 -19.79 -19.38 4.57
N ASP A 138 -20.01 -18.13 4.16
CA ASP A 138 -21.19 -17.77 3.37
C ASP A 138 -20.94 -18.07 1.88
N PRO A 139 -21.70 -18.99 1.26
CA PRO A 139 -21.51 -19.34 -0.15
C PRO A 139 -21.71 -18.17 -1.12
N SER A 140 -22.43 -17.11 -0.72
CA SER A 140 -22.61 -15.92 -1.56
C SER A 140 -21.32 -15.08 -1.72
N PHE A 141 -20.33 -15.35 -0.88
CA PHE A 141 -19.01 -14.70 -0.91
C PHE A 141 -17.88 -15.67 -1.26
N SER A 142 -18.18 -16.86 -1.80
CA SER A 142 -17.15 -17.84 -2.19
C SER A 142 -16.10 -17.22 -3.11
N ASP A 143 -16.57 -16.33 -3.99
CA ASP A 143 -15.80 -15.71 -5.07
C ASP A 143 -15.47 -14.25 -4.75
N ASP A 144 -15.72 -13.78 -3.52
CA ASP A 144 -15.42 -12.41 -3.15
C ASP A 144 -13.92 -12.25 -2.84
N PRO A 145 -13.17 -11.36 -3.52
CA PRO A 145 -11.74 -11.16 -3.25
C PRO A 145 -11.46 -10.61 -1.84
N HIS A 146 -12.47 -10.03 -1.18
CA HIS A 146 -12.40 -9.54 0.19
C HIS A 146 -12.91 -10.55 1.22
N LYS A 147 -13.14 -11.81 0.84
CA LYS A 147 -13.50 -12.90 1.74
C LYS A 147 -12.55 -12.98 2.95
N GLY A 148 -13.14 -13.07 4.15
CA GLY A 148 -12.43 -13.09 5.43
C GLY A 148 -12.00 -11.72 5.95
N LYS A 149 -12.44 -10.61 5.33
CA LYS A 149 -12.04 -9.24 5.71
C LYS A 149 -13.23 -8.41 6.17
N LEU A 150 -12.94 -7.45 7.03
CA LEU A 150 -13.88 -6.41 7.46
C LEU A 150 -13.66 -5.16 6.61
N VAL A 151 -14.60 -4.89 5.71
CA VAL A 151 -14.51 -3.78 4.74
C VAL A 151 -15.49 -2.66 5.09
N THR A 152 -15.15 -1.42 4.74
CA THR A 152 -16.11 -0.33 4.73
C THR A 152 -16.79 -0.30 3.37
N VAL A 153 -18.11 -0.35 3.35
CA VAL A 153 -18.91 -0.35 2.13
C VAL A 153 -19.70 0.94 2.06
N GLN A 154 -19.51 1.69 0.98
CA GLN A 154 -20.38 2.79 0.59
C GLN A 154 -21.26 2.35 -0.57
N SER A 155 -22.58 2.37 -0.39
CA SER A 155 -23.55 1.92 -1.41
C SER A 155 -24.32 3.12 -1.98
N VAL A 156 -24.41 3.17 -3.30
CA VAL A 156 -25.19 4.15 -4.05
C VAL A 156 -26.08 3.44 -5.05
N ASP A 157 -27.34 3.82 -5.11
CA ASP A 157 -28.25 3.34 -6.15
C ASP A 157 -28.08 4.17 -7.43
N ILE A 158 -28.17 3.53 -8.57
CA ILE A 158 -28.12 4.13 -9.89
C ILE A 158 -29.42 3.73 -10.56
N LEU A 159 -30.23 4.72 -10.92
CA LEU A 159 -31.54 4.54 -11.49
C LEU A 159 -31.50 5.03 -12.94
N SER A 160 -31.97 4.21 -13.87
CA SER A 160 -32.11 4.63 -15.26
C SER A 160 -33.53 4.43 -15.78
N LYS A 161 -33.89 5.29 -16.74
CA LYS A 161 -35.07 5.16 -17.60
C LYS A 161 -34.60 5.22 -19.04
N ALA A 162 -35.10 4.33 -19.88
CA ALA A 162 -34.90 4.40 -21.33
C ALA A 162 -36.24 4.22 -22.05
N THR A 163 -36.57 5.17 -22.91
CA THR A 163 -37.78 5.16 -23.74
C THR A 163 -37.37 5.01 -25.20
N VAL A 164 -38.01 4.07 -25.90
CA VAL A 164 -37.77 3.81 -27.33
C VAL A 164 -38.99 4.21 -28.13
N ASP A 165 -38.77 5.12 -29.08
CA ASP A 165 -39.72 5.47 -30.14
C ASP A 165 -39.50 4.55 -31.35
N ASP A 166 -40.49 3.71 -31.67
CA ASP A 166 -40.44 2.85 -32.84
C ASP A 166 -41.52 3.28 -33.84
N PRO A 167 -41.17 3.62 -35.09
CA PRO A 167 -42.12 4.17 -36.06
C PRO A 167 -43.24 3.19 -36.47
N LEU A 168 -43.08 1.90 -36.13
CA LEU A 168 -44.09 0.86 -36.38
C LEU A 168 -45.08 0.68 -35.21
N LEU A 169 -44.86 1.36 -34.08
CA LEU A 169 -45.75 1.39 -32.91
C LEU A 169 -46.41 2.77 -32.78
N SER A 170 -47.56 2.82 -32.09
CA SER A 170 -48.28 4.07 -31.80
C SER A 170 -47.92 4.68 -30.45
N ASP A 171 -47.26 3.90 -29.60
CA ASP A 171 -46.93 4.28 -28.23
C ASP A 171 -45.48 3.90 -27.98
N ASP A 172 -44.76 4.79 -27.31
CA ASP A 172 -43.39 4.57 -26.89
C ASP A 172 -43.33 3.45 -25.85
N ILE A 173 -42.21 2.73 -25.84
CA ILE A 173 -41.95 1.65 -24.87
C ILE A 173 -40.82 2.08 -23.95
N THR A 174 -41.12 2.16 -22.66
CA THR A 174 -40.15 2.55 -21.62
C THR A 174 -39.76 1.36 -20.76
N ALA A 175 -38.48 1.26 -20.43
CA ALA A 175 -37.94 0.39 -19.41
C ALA A 175 -37.25 1.21 -18.31
N TYR A 176 -37.23 0.65 -17.09
CA TYR A 176 -36.62 1.25 -15.92
C TYR A 176 -35.68 0.23 -15.28
N ALA A 177 -34.51 0.65 -14.83
CA ALA A 177 -33.56 -0.23 -14.17
C ALA A 177 -32.99 0.42 -12.90
N ARG A 178 -32.57 -0.44 -11.97
CA ARG A 178 -31.78 -0.10 -10.79
C ARG A 178 -30.55 -0.97 -10.75
N LEU A 179 -29.44 -0.35 -10.39
CA LEU A 179 -28.19 -1.00 -10.02
C LEU A 179 -27.68 -0.37 -8.73
N THR A 180 -27.14 -1.14 -7.80
CA THR A 180 -26.42 -0.57 -6.64
C THR A 180 -24.93 -0.73 -6.87
N LEU A 181 -24.19 0.38 -6.88
CA LEU A 181 -22.73 0.36 -6.86
C LEU A 181 -22.25 0.41 -5.41
N GLN A 182 -21.42 -0.56 -5.04
CA GLN A 182 -20.69 -0.58 -3.78
C GLN A 182 -19.25 -0.16 -4.01
N VAL A 183 -18.82 0.91 -3.34
CA VAL A 183 -17.42 1.24 -3.12
C VAL A 183 -16.98 0.51 -1.85
N ARG A 184 -15.88 -0.22 -1.91
CA ARG A 184 -15.40 -1.08 -0.81
C ARG A 184 -13.98 -0.71 -0.47
N ASP A 185 -13.80 -0.08 0.68
CA ASP A 185 -12.49 0.25 1.23
C ASP A 185 -12.06 -0.86 2.21
N ALA A 186 -10.94 -1.52 1.90
CA ALA A 186 -10.35 -2.55 2.74
C ALA A 186 -9.03 -2.03 3.34
N PRO A 187 -8.86 -2.06 4.68
CA PRO A 187 -7.58 -1.72 5.30
C PRO A 187 -6.47 -2.65 4.81
N LEU A 188 -5.31 -2.11 4.41
CA LEU A 188 -4.21 -2.92 3.87
C LEU A 188 -3.78 -4.02 4.84
N PHE A 189 -3.68 -3.68 6.14
CA PHE A 189 -3.28 -4.62 7.19
C PHE A 189 -4.33 -5.68 7.53
N SER A 190 -5.47 -5.73 6.82
CA SER A 190 -6.35 -6.91 6.82
C SER A 190 -5.76 -8.12 6.07
N HIS A 191 -4.65 -7.92 5.35
CA HIS A 191 -3.89 -8.98 4.70
C HIS A 191 -2.71 -9.41 5.56
N ALA A 192 -2.39 -10.70 5.55
CA ALA A 192 -1.10 -11.17 6.04
C ALA A 192 0.04 -10.72 5.12
N VAL A 193 -0.19 -10.80 3.81
CA VAL A 193 0.75 -10.39 2.77
C VAL A 193 -0.03 -9.67 1.66
N PHE A 194 0.38 -8.45 1.33
CA PHE A 194 -0.20 -7.67 0.23
C PHE A 194 0.92 -7.10 -0.63
N TYR A 195 0.89 -7.33 -1.93
CA TYR A 195 1.85 -6.78 -2.87
C TYR A 195 1.12 -6.02 -3.98
N ASN A 196 1.47 -4.76 -4.20
CA ASN A 196 1.05 -3.99 -5.38
C ASN A 196 1.81 -4.43 -6.66
N MET A 197 2.82 -5.26 -6.49
CA MET A 197 3.70 -5.80 -7.53
C MET A 197 3.55 -7.32 -7.61
N ASP A 198 4.42 -8.00 -8.37
CA ASP A 198 4.55 -9.46 -8.31
C ASP A 198 4.99 -9.93 -6.93
N LEU A 199 4.44 -11.06 -6.48
CA LEU A 199 4.73 -11.67 -5.19
C LEU A 199 5.41 -13.02 -5.35
N GLU A 200 6.58 -13.18 -4.71
CA GLU A 200 7.35 -14.42 -4.75
C GLU A 200 7.42 -15.13 -3.39
N PHE A 201 7.15 -16.43 -3.37
CA PHE A 201 7.45 -17.32 -2.25
C PHE A 201 8.36 -18.46 -2.69
N HIS A 202 9.51 -18.58 -2.04
CA HIS A 202 10.43 -19.71 -2.21
C HIS A 202 11.20 -20.01 -0.90
N PRO A 203 10.49 -20.26 0.22
CA PRO A 203 11.14 -20.43 1.52
C PRO A 203 11.99 -21.70 1.58
N GLY A 204 13.16 -21.56 2.20
CA GLY A 204 14.01 -22.70 2.57
C GLY A 204 13.36 -23.58 3.65
N PRO A 205 13.27 -23.09 4.91
CA PRO A 205 12.52 -23.75 5.98
C PRO A 205 11.00 -23.79 5.74
N SER A 206 10.29 -24.69 6.42
CA SER A 206 8.83 -24.76 6.33
C SER A 206 8.18 -23.46 6.80
N MET A 207 7.20 -22.96 6.05
CA MET A 207 6.53 -21.69 6.29
C MET A 207 5.00 -21.87 6.25
N THR A 208 4.28 -21.24 7.17
CA THR A 208 2.82 -21.19 7.17
C THR A 208 2.37 -19.75 7.18
N MET A 209 1.49 -19.38 6.25
CA MET A 209 0.80 -18.09 6.17
C MET A 209 -0.65 -18.28 6.59
N ASN A 210 -1.01 -17.71 7.73
CA ASN A 210 -2.30 -17.93 8.38
C ASN A 210 -3.36 -16.86 8.15
N GLY A 211 -3.10 -15.87 7.28
CA GLY A 211 -4.07 -14.85 6.90
C GLY A 211 -4.08 -14.59 5.39
N PRO A 212 -4.95 -13.67 4.91
CA PRO A 212 -5.14 -13.41 3.48
C PRO A 212 -3.85 -12.98 2.76
N VAL A 213 -3.64 -13.50 1.55
CA VAL A 213 -2.51 -13.17 0.68
C VAL A 213 -3.03 -12.59 -0.63
N HIS A 214 -2.51 -11.44 -1.04
CA HIS A 214 -2.90 -10.76 -2.28
C HIS A 214 -1.69 -10.20 -3.04
N ALA A 215 -1.75 -10.26 -4.37
CA ALA A 215 -0.87 -9.51 -5.26
C ALA A 215 -1.66 -8.84 -6.40
N ASN A 216 -1.38 -7.57 -6.68
CA ASN A 216 -1.87 -6.91 -7.90
C ASN A 216 -1.13 -7.43 -9.15
N GLY A 217 0.08 -7.98 -8.99
CA GLY A 217 0.79 -8.72 -10.04
C GLY A 217 0.55 -10.24 -10.01
N ASP A 218 1.50 -10.99 -10.57
CA ASP A 218 1.54 -12.45 -10.51
C ASP A 218 1.97 -12.95 -9.13
N ILE A 219 1.48 -14.13 -8.72
CA ILE A 219 1.98 -14.85 -7.54
C ILE A 219 2.82 -16.05 -7.98
N TRP A 220 4.08 -16.07 -7.55
CA TRP A 220 5.06 -17.13 -7.83
C TRP A 220 5.30 -17.99 -6.59
N LEU A 221 5.05 -19.29 -6.69
CA LEU A 221 5.06 -20.21 -5.55
C LEU A 221 6.00 -21.40 -5.79
N GLU A 222 6.95 -21.58 -4.88
CA GLU A 222 7.73 -22.81 -4.73
C GLU A 222 8.17 -22.95 -3.26
N ALA A 223 8.75 -24.09 -2.88
CA ALA A 223 9.33 -24.26 -1.55
C ALA A 223 10.45 -25.31 -1.56
N THR A 224 11.44 -25.14 -0.69
CA THR A 224 12.47 -26.16 -0.47
C THR A 224 11.97 -27.25 0.49
N ASN A 225 11.35 -26.86 1.61
CA ASN A 225 10.71 -27.78 2.55
C ASN A 225 9.20 -27.82 2.35
N ASP A 226 8.45 -26.89 2.96
CA ASP A 226 6.99 -26.79 2.77
C ASP A 226 6.55 -25.32 2.85
N LEU A 227 5.54 -24.97 2.07
CA LEU A 227 4.82 -23.69 2.15
C LEU A 227 3.33 -23.99 2.29
N THR A 228 2.69 -23.44 3.32
CA THR A 228 1.26 -23.62 3.58
C THR A 228 0.56 -22.28 3.64
N PHE A 229 -0.52 -22.13 2.88
CA PHE A 229 -1.50 -21.06 3.04
C PHE A 229 -2.75 -21.63 3.71
N THR A 230 -3.19 -21.04 4.81
CA THR A 230 -4.42 -21.46 5.51
C THR A 230 -5.60 -20.50 5.28
N SER A 231 -5.39 -19.41 4.55
CA SER A 231 -6.44 -18.47 4.12
C SER A 231 -6.48 -18.36 2.58
N ASN A 232 -7.27 -17.42 2.07
CA ASN A 232 -7.33 -17.05 0.67
C ASN A 232 -5.99 -16.51 0.13
N VAL A 233 -5.66 -16.94 -1.08
CA VAL A 233 -4.57 -16.47 -1.93
C VAL A 233 -5.21 -15.93 -3.21
N THR A 234 -4.98 -14.65 -3.49
CA THR A 234 -5.63 -13.94 -4.60
C THR A 234 -4.58 -13.18 -5.42
N ALA A 235 -4.67 -13.23 -6.74
CA ALA A 235 -3.82 -12.46 -7.63
C ALA A 235 -4.68 -11.70 -8.63
N THR A 236 -4.33 -10.48 -9.00
CA THR A 236 -4.93 -9.86 -10.19
C THR A 236 -4.24 -10.37 -11.46
N GLY A 237 -2.96 -10.73 -11.37
CA GLY A 237 -2.24 -11.51 -12.38
C GLY A 237 -2.48 -13.03 -12.25
N ASP A 238 -1.53 -13.81 -12.75
CA ASP A 238 -1.53 -15.27 -12.77
C ASP A 238 -1.00 -15.87 -11.45
N MET A 239 -1.53 -17.02 -11.03
CA MET A 239 -0.81 -17.94 -10.13
C MET A 239 0.17 -18.82 -10.93
N ARG A 240 1.45 -18.75 -10.57
CA ARG A 240 2.57 -19.46 -11.22
C ARG A 240 3.31 -20.35 -10.24
N TYR A 241 3.59 -21.58 -10.66
CA TYR A 241 4.43 -22.49 -9.89
C TYR A 241 5.89 -22.40 -10.34
N GLY A 242 6.81 -22.19 -9.40
CA GLY A 242 8.25 -22.11 -9.64
C GLY A 242 8.88 -20.75 -9.32
N TYR A 243 10.19 -20.68 -9.53
CA TYR A 243 11.01 -19.51 -9.29
C TYR A 243 10.99 -18.52 -10.46
N MET A 244 10.82 -17.22 -10.17
CA MET A 244 10.94 -16.14 -11.14
C MET A 244 12.43 -15.83 -11.41
N LEU A 245 12.98 -16.15 -12.58
CA LEU A 245 14.37 -15.77 -12.92
C LEU A 245 14.46 -14.62 -13.90
N HIS A 246 13.52 -14.57 -14.84
CA HIS A 246 13.38 -13.55 -15.85
C HIS A 246 11.93 -13.15 -15.88
N GLU A 247 11.71 -11.85 -15.97
CA GLU A 247 10.39 -11.25 -15.96
C GLU A 247 9.43 -11.93 -16.93
N GLY A 248 8.31 -12.43 -16.39
CA GLY A 248 7.21 -13.07 -17.13
C GLY A 248 7.55 -14.32 -17.95
N ARG A 249 8.83 -14.74 -18.03
CA ARG A 249 9.33 -15.62 -19.11
C ARG A 249 9.86 -16.98 -18.67
N SER A 250 10.26 -17.17 -17.41
CA SER A 250 10.79 -18.48 -16.97
C SER A 250 10.35 -18.87 -15.56
N ASN A 251 9.61 -19.98 -15.46
CA ASN A 251 9.28 -20.63 -14.19
C ASN A 251 10.23 -21.83 -14.02
N GLN A 252 11.41 -21.61 -13.44
CA GLN A 252 12.28 -22.73 -13.11
C GLN A 252 11.77 -23.40 -11.84
N VAL A 253 11.48 -24.70 -11.92
CA VAL A 253 11.11 -25.50 -10.76
C VAL A 253 12.33 -26.32 -10.36
N ASN A 254 13.03 -25.92 -9.30
CA ASN A 254 14.27 -26.55 -8.86
C ASN A 254 14.27 -26.97 -7.38
N GLN A 255 13.15 -26.76 -6.68
CA GLN A 255 12.94 -27.09 -5.28
C GLN A 255 11.91 -28.22 -5.15
N ASN A 256 12.13 -29.12 -4.19
CA ASN A 256 11.35 -30.36 -4.04
C ASN A 256 10.25 -30.29 -2.99
N GLY A 257 10.17 -29.17 -2.26
CA GLY A 257 9.21 -28.96 -1.20
C GLY A 257 7.78 -28.82 -1.73
N LYS A 258 6.81 -28.92 -0.82
CA LYS A 258 5.40 -28.90 -1.20
C LYS A 258 4.76 -27.57 -0.88
N VAL A 259 3.94 -27.09 -1.83
CA VAL A 259 3.00 -25.99 -1.59
C VAL A 259 1.63 -26.58 -1.27
N TYR A 260 1.01 -26.07 -0.21
CA TYR A 260 -0.33 -26.40 0.26
C TYR A 260 -1.17 -25.14 0.32
N ILE A 261 -2.37 -25.19 -0.24
CA ILE A 261 -3.35 -24.10 -0.21
C ILE A 261 -4.63 -24.65 0.45
N ASN A 262 -5.31 -23.79 1.21
CA ASN A 262 -6.56 -24.13 1.88
C ASN A 262 -7.63 -24.57 0.86
N ASP A 263 -8.30 -25.69 1.13
CA ASP A 263 -9.42 -26.20 0.32
C ASP A 263 -10.79 -26.02 0.99
N GLY A 264 -10.87 -25.41 2.18
CA GLY A 264 -12.11 -25.15 2.91
C GLY A 264 -12.03 -25.51 4.40
N VAL A 265 -13.01 -26.26 4.91
CA VAL A 265 -13.20 -26.54 6.35
C VAL A 265 -12.19 -27.60 6.86
N GLY A 266 -10.92 -27.21 6.92
CA GLY A 266 -9.83 -27.95 7.59
C GLY A 266 -8.92 -28.81 6.69
N GLY A 267 -9.06 -28.74 5.38
CA GLY A 267 -8.20 -29.48 4.44
C GLY A 267 -7.10 -28.61 3.78
N LYS A 268 -6.26 -29.26 2.98
CA LYS A 268 -5.13 -28.66 2.25
C LYS A 268 -4.91 -29.41 0.94
N ALA A 269 -4.92 -28.69 -0.18
CA ALA A 269 -4.65 -29.24 -1.49
C ALA A 269 -3.37 -28.64 -2.10
N THR A 270 -2.61 -29.47 -2.81
CA THR A 270 -1.35 -29.05 -3.47
C THR A 270 -1.57 -28.77 -4.95
N PRO A 271 -0.84 -27.82 -5.57
CA PRO A 271 -0.78 -27.68 -7.03
C PRO A 271 -0.10 -28.86 -7.72
N TYR A 272 0.62 -29.73 -6.99
CA TYR A 272 1.26 -30.92 -7.55
C TYR A 272 0.22 -31.97 -8.00
N ARG A 273 0.37 -32.48 -9.22
CA ARG A 273 -0.57 -33.44 -9.85
C ARG A 273 -0.58 -34.83 -9.22
N GLY A 274 0.39 -35.12 -8.36
CA GLY A 274 0.58 -36.46 -7.78
C GLY A 274 1.52 -37.37 -8.59
N SER A 275 1.94 -36.96 -9.79
CA SER A 275 2.81 -37.74 -10.69
C SER A 275 3.84 -36.88 -11.45
N GLY A 276 4.89 -37.53 -11.98
CA GLY A 276 6.02 -36.89 -12.65
C GLY A 276 7.10 -36.37 -11.70
N SER A 277 8.07 -35.60 -12.22
CA SER A 277 9.17 -35.05 -11.42
C SER A 277 8.75 -33.74 -10.75
N ARG A 278 9.03 -33.60 -9.45
CA ARG A 278 8.77 -32.35 -8.71
C ARG A 278 9.62 -31.17 -9.16
N THR A 279 10.69 -31.42 -9.93
CA THR A 279 11.53 -30.40 -10.55
C THR A 279 11.13 -30.10 -12.00
N SER A 280 9.89 -30.44 -12.39
CA SER A 280 9.36 -30.18 -13.73
C SER A 280 8.06 -29.40 -13.61
N LEU A 281 7.97 -28.27 -14.31
CA LEU A 281 6.76 -27.44 -14.35
C LEU A 281 5.52 -28.23 -14.80
N SER A 282 5.69 -29.18 -15.73
CA SER A 282 4.62 -30.05 -16.24
C SER A 282 3.94 -30.92 -15.17
N SER A 283 4.53 -31.05 -13.98
CA SER A 283 3.98 -31.81 -12.85
C SER A 283 3.06 -30.99 -11.93
N TYR A 284 2.85 -29.71 -12.24
CA TYR A 284 2.03 -28.79 -11.45
C TYR A 284 0.86 -28.25 -12.27
N TRP A 285 -0.19 -27.83 -11.57
CA TRP A 285 -1.27 -27.03 -12.13
C TRP A 285 -1.00 -25.56 -11.81
N ASP A 286 -0.98 -24.72 -12.84
CA ASP A 286 -0.84 -23.27 -12.78
C ASP A 286 -1.75 -22.62 -13.83
N SER A 287 -1.85 -21.29 -13.77
CA SER A 287 -2.88 -20.50 -14.48
C SER A 287 -2.48 -19.96 -15.86
N GLN A 288 -1.19 -19.99 -16.22
CA GLN A 288 -0.68 -19.45 -17.48
C GLN A 288 -1.47 -19.97 -18.69
N SER A 289 -1.99 -19.14 -19.59
CA SER A 289 -2.64 -19.54 -20.86
C SER A 289 -2.31 -18.53 -21.97
N PRO A 290 -2.06 -18.91 -23.26
CA PRO A 290 -2.34 -20.17 -23.94
C PRO A 290 -1.19 -21.20 -23.97
N THR A 291 -0.09 -20.96 -23.25
CA THR A 291 0.99 -21.95 -23.06
C THR A 291 0.75 -22.91 -21.90
N SER A 292 -0.47 -22.92 -21.36
CA SER A 292 -0.85 -23.65 -20.15
C SER A 292 -0.44 -25.11 -20.18
N TYR A 293 0.23 -25.59 -19.12
CA TYR A 293 0.27 -27.02 -18.84
C TYR A 293 -1.07 -27.53 -18.28
N PHE A 294 -2.03 -26.64 -18.01
CA PHE A 294 -3.38 -26.96 -17.56
C PHE A 294 -4.07 -27.97 -18.50
N LYS A 295 -4.35 -29.15 -17.96
CA LYS A 295 -5.12 -30.23 -18.62
C LYS A 295 -5.91 -31.03 -17.58
N PRO A 296 -6.80 -30.44 -16.77
CA PRO A 296 -7.63 -31.25 -15.90
C PRO A 296 -8.70 -31.95 -16.73
N GLU A 297 -8.85 -33.24 -16.48
CA GLU A 297 -9.96 -34.01 -17.01
C GLU A 297 -11.26 -33.50 -16.36
N GLY A 298 -12.23 -33.07 -17.18
CA GLY A 298 -13.57 -32.70 -16.72
C GLY A 298 -13.82 -31.22 -16.41
N TYR A 299 -12.85 -30.32 -16.61
CA TYR A 299 -13.04 -28.87 -16.46
C TYR A 299 -12.71 -28.12 -17.76
N THR A 300 -13.47 -27.07 -18.04
CA THR A 300 -13.37 -26.27 -19.28
C THR A 300 -12.34 -25.15 -19.19
N ASN A 301 -12.12 -24.59 -18.01
CA ASN A 301 -11.20 -23.50 -17.77
C ASN A 301 -10.56 -23.63 -16.37
N TRP A 302 -9.50 -22.84 -16.15
CA TRP A 302 -8.75 -22.84 -14.90
C TRP A 302 -9.59 -22.35 -13.71
N ALA A 303 -10.42 -21.31 -13.89
CA ALA A 303 -11.24 -20.75 -12.82
C ALA A 303 -12.17 -21.82 -12.19
N ASP A 304 -12.92 -22.56 -13.00
CA ASP A 304 -13.80 -23.62 -12.53
C ASP A 304 -13.03 -24.70 -11.76
N PHE A 305 -11.86 -25.10 -12.26
CA PHE A 305 -11.01 -26.08 -11.59
C PHE A 305 -10.49 -25.57 -10.24
N ALA A 306 -9.99 -24.33 -10.21
CA ALA A 306 -9.42 -23.73 -9.01
C ALA A 306 -10.51 -23.54 -7.94
N MET A 307 -11.69 -23.06 -8.33
CA MET A 307 -12.86 -22.94 -7.46
C MET A 307 -13.25 -24.28 -6.84
N ASN A 308 -13.30 -25.36 -7.62
CA ASN A 308 -13.66 -26.69 -7.10
C ASN A 308 -12.55 -27.31 -6.22
N ARG A 309 -11.28 -27.06 -6.53
CA ARG A 309 -10.15 -27.66 -5.80
C ARG A 309 -9.85 -26.94 -4.49
N TRP A 310 -9.99 -25.61 -4.47
CA TRP A 310 -9.60 -24.77 -3.34
C TRP A 310 -10.76 -23.97 -2.72
N ASN A 311 -12.01 -24.22 -3.14
CA ASN A 311 -13.23 -23.61 -2.56
C ASN A 311 -13.19 -22.06 -2.53
N GLY A 312 -12.68 -21.47 -3.63
CA GLY A 312 -12.49 -20.03 -3.77
C GLY A 312 -11.35 -19.43 -2.95
N ASN A 313 -10.52 -20.24 -2.30
CA ASN A 313 -9.32 -19.77 -1.58
C ASN A 313 -8.09 -19.62 -2.47
N LEU A 314 -8.16 -20.02 -3.74
CA LEU A 314 -7.20 -19.63 -4.76
C LEU A 314 -7.95 -18.95 -5.90
N GLN A 315 -7.68 -17.66 -6.10
CA GLN A 315 -8.22 -16.88 -7.20
C GLN A 315 -7.09 -16.11 -7.88
N ASP A 316 -7.26 -15.82 -9.16
CA ASP A 316 -6.30 -15.13 -10.01
C ASP A 316 -7.02 -14.39 -11.14
N ALA A 317 -6.31 -13.89 -12.15
CA ALA A 317 -6.85 -13.16 -13.30
C ALA A 317 -8.08 -13.84 -13.95
N SER A 318 -8.13 -15.18 -13.98
CA SER A 318 -9.25 -15.93 -14.58
C SER A 318 -10.57 -15.80 -13.81
N HIS A 319 -10.51 -15.29 -12.57
CA HIS A 319 -11.64 -15.04 -11.68
C HIS A 319 -12.02 -13.55 -11.63
N GLU A 320 -11.41 -12.71 -12.48
CA GLU A 320 -11.67 -11.26 -12.51
C GLU A 320 -11.38 -10.57 -11.16
N VAL A 321 -10.35 -11.03 -10.45
CA VAL A 321 -9.88 -10.37 -9.23
C VAL A 321 -9.48 -8.93 -9.58
N PRO A 322 -10.06 -7.91 -8.90
CA PRO A 322 -9.76 -6.52 -9.21
C PRO A 322 -8.40 -6.12 -8.65
N VAL A 323 -7.70 -5.20 -9.35
CA VAL A 323 -6.56 -4.47 -8.80
C VAL A 323 -7.01 -3.74 -7.54
N LEU A 324 -6.24 -3.87 -6.46
CA LEU A 324 -6.50 -3.25 -5.18
C LEU A 324 -5.48 -2.13 -4.93
N ASN A 325 -5.62 -0.98 -5.60
CA ASN A 325 -4.67 0.12 -5.42
C ASN A 325 -4.85 0.85 -4.09
N PRO A 326 -3.75 1.34 -3.49
CA PRO A 326 -3.84 2.36 -2.45
C PRO A 326 -4.61 3.57 -2.95
N ILE A 327 -5.52 4.08 -2.14
CA ILE A 327 -6.35 5.24 -2.52
C ILE A 327 -5.45 6.42 -2.90
N GLY A 328 -5.83 7.15 -3.95
CA GLY A 328 -5.17 8.40 -4.35
C GLY A 328 -3.87 8.21 -5.16
N TYR A 329 -3.52 6.99 -5.54
CA TYR A 329 -2.34 6.68 -6.35
C TYR A 329 -2.71 5.77 -7.53
N ASP A 330 -2.02 5.98 -8.65
CA ASP A 330 -2.17 5.15 -9.85
C ASP A 330 -1.47 3.79 -9.69
N ASP A 331 -1.75 2.87 -10.63
CA ASP A 331 -1.18 1.53 -10.69
C ASP A 331 0.35 1.58 -10.71
N TYR A 332 0.98 0.68 -9.95
CA TYR A 332 2.39 0.41 -10.14
C TYR A 332 2.62 -0.18 -11.54
N VAL A 333 3.57 0.39 -12.26
CA VAL A 333 4.02 -0.15 -13.55
C VAL A 333 5.47 -0.56 -13.40
N ARG A 334 5.74 -1.82 -13.73
CA ARG A 334 7.08 -2.39 -13.66
C ARG A 334 7.87 -2.05 -14.92
N ASP A 335 9.16 -1.77 -14.75
CA ASP A 335 10.15 -1.67 -15.82
C ASP A 335 10.03 -2.84 -16.82
N ASP A 336 9.75 -2.58 -18.10
CA ASP A 336 9.87 -3.60 -19.14
C ASP A 336 11.28 -3.52 -19.73
N PRO A 337 12.17 -4.49 -19.45
CA PRO A 337 13.57 -4.44 -19.90
C PRO A 337 13.72 -4.52 -21.43
N SER A 338 12.63 -4.69 -22.18
CA SER A 338 12.60 -4.63 -23.64
C SER A 338 12.21 -3.26 -24.20
N THR A 339 11.73 -2.33 -23.39
CA THR A 339 11.52 -0.95 -23.80
C THR A 339 12.85 -0.19 -23.78
N PRO A 340 13.06 0.80 -24.67
CA PRO A 340 14.30 1.57 -24.67
C PRO A 340 14.38 2.43 -23.40
N SER A 341 15.53 2.45 -22.73
CA SER A 341 15.82 3.18 -21.46
C SER A 341 15.60 4.71 -21.48
N ILE A 342 15.08 5.27 -22.57
CA ILE A 342 14.65 6.68 -22.67
C ILE A 342 13.16 6.85 -22.34
N ILE A 343 12.40 5.76 -22.31
CA ILE A 343 11.01 5.70 -21.84
C ILE A 343 11.11 5.04 -20.47
N ASP A 344 10.97 5.83 -19.41
CA ASP A 344 10.83 5.31 -18.06
C ASP A 344 9.41 4.74 -17.93
N ASP A 345 9.29 3.41 -17.95
CA ASP A 345 8.06 2.67 -17.70
C ASP A 345 8.02 2.05 -16.29
N ASP A 346 9.04 2.32 -15.46
CA ASP A 346 9.06 2.00 -14.03
C ASP A 346 8.33 3.09 -13.24
N LEU A 347 7.01 2.94 -13.06
CA LEU A 347 6.17 3.95 -12.43
C LEU A 347 5.83 3.56 -10.99
N ASN A 348 6.42 4.29 -10.05
CA ASN A 348 6.42 3.95 -8.62
C ASN A 348 5.49 4.84 -7.77
N TYR A 349 4.26 5.11 -8.25
CA TYR A 349 3.36 6.12 -7.68
C TYR A 349 3.11 5.98 -6.17
N ALA A 350 2.94 4.77 -5.66
CA ALA A 350 2.63 4.53 -4.25
C ALA A 350 3.82 4.82 -3.30
N TYR A 351 5.04 5.05 -3.81
CA TYR A 351 6.18 5.53 -3.01
C TYR A 351 5.84 6.86 -2.32
N ALA A 352 4.94 7.63 -2.92
CA ALA A 352 4.41 8.87 -2.36
C ALA A 352 3.89 8.75 -0.92
N LEU A 353 3.42 7.58 -0.48
CA LEU A 353 2.96 7.35 0.89
C LEU A 353 4.00 7.72 1.96
N ILE A 354 5.29 7.52 1.66
CA ILE A 354 6.39 7.79 2.59
C ILE A 354 7.11 9.11 2.28
N GLU A 355 6.71 9.84 1.25
CA GLU A 355 7.30 11.12 0.90
C GLU A 355 6.99 12.22 1.94
N PRO A 356 7.82 13.27 2.00
CA PRO A 356 7.51 14.49 2.75
C PRO A 356 6.24 15.19 2.27
N ASN A 357 5.70 16.07 3.11
CA ASN A 357 4.62 16.98 2.70
C ASN A 357 5.13 18.00 1.69
N ILE A 358 4.38 18.21 0.60
CA ILE A 358 4.65 19.29 -0.34
C ILE A 358 3.91 20.55 0.14
N THR A 359 4.64 21.47 0.79
CA THR A 359 4.05 22.67 1.42
C THR A 359 3.94 23.86 0.46
N THR A 360 4.60 23.81 -0.70
CA THR A 360 4.58 24.88 -1.71
C THR A 360 3.74 24.52 -2.93
N PRO A 361 2.81 25.40 -3.36
CA PRO A 361 1.94 25.13 -4.50
C PRO A 361 2.65 25.30 -5.84
N THR A 362 3.81 25.97 -5.85
CA THR A 362 4.58 26.26 -7.07
C THR A 362 6.01 25.76 -7.00
N ASN A 363 6.59 25.49 -8.17
CA ASN A 363 8.03 25.36 -8.35
C ASN A 363 8.73 26.74 -8.36
N SER A 364 10.05 26.75 -8.54
CA SER A 364 10.87 27.98 -8.60
C SER A 364 10.50 28.94 -9.74
N ALA A 365 9.78 28.47 -10.77
CA ALA A 365 9.31 29.30 -11.89
C ALA A 365 7.88 29.87 -11.69
N GLY A 366 7.24 29.59 -10.55
CA GLY A 366 5.87 30.02 -10.26
C GLY A 366 4.79 29.19 -10.99
N LEU A 367 5.16 28.06 -11.59
CA LEU A 367 4.23 27.08 -12.16
C LEU A 367 3.80 26.10 -11.06
N GLN A 368 2.71 25.35 -11.28
CA GLN A 368 2.32 24.24 -10.41
C GLN A 368 3.54 23.41 -10.02
N ASN A 369 3.66 23.10 -8.74
CA ASN A 369 4.70 22.21 -8.26
C ASN A 369 4.49 20.81 -8.89
N PRO A 370 5.40 20.34 -9.77
CA PRO A 370 5.17 19.13 -10.56
C PRO A 370 5.20 17.85 -9.71
N VAL A 371 5.73 17.90 -8.48
CA VAL A 371 5.78 16.73 -7.58
C VAL A 371 4.63 16.70 -6.56
N HIS A 372 3.70 17.64 -6.64
CA HIS A 372 2.52 17.66 -5.75
C HIS A 372 1.52 16.57 -6.17
N LYS A 373 1.16 15.69 -5.24
CA LYS A 373 0.33 14.48 -5.52
C LYS A 373 -1.17 14.74 -5.60
N GLY A 374 -1.59 16.00 -5.52
CA GLY A 374 -3.00 16.38 -5.55
C GLY A 374 -3.75 15.79 -4.35
N LEU A 375 -4.76 14.97 -4.61
CA LEU A 375 -5.50 14.28 -3.55
C LEU A 375 -4.64 13.25 -2.80
N GLY A 376 -3.62 12.68 -3.44
CA GLY A 376 -2.69 11.73 -2.83
C GLY A 376 -1.89 12.30 -1.64
N GLU A 377 -1.73 13.63 -1.55
CA GLU A 377 -1.07 14.27 -0.39
C GLU A 377 -1.74 13.90 0.94
N LYS A 378 -3.07 13.71 0.93
CA LYS A 378 -3.84 13.34 2.14
C LYS A 378 -3.55 11.92 2.63
N GLU A 379 -3.00 11.07 1.75
CA GLU A 379 -2.70 9.69 2.06
C GLU A 379 -1.29 9.49 2.65
N LYS A 380 -0.40 10.48 2.49
CA LYS A 380 0.97 10.45 3.01
C LYS A 380 1.01 10.31 4.53
N PHE A 381 1.99 9.55 5.04
CA PHE A 381 2.21 9.46 6.48
C PHE A 381 2.65 10.79 7.11
N ALA A 382 3.36 11.63 6.34
CA ALA A 382 3.69 12.99 6.74
C ALA A 382 2.45 13.87 7.01
N TYR A 383 1.39 13.73 6.19
CA TYR A 383 0.12 14.45 6.38
C TYR A 383 -0.68 13.90 7.58
N LYS A 384 -0.66 12.58 7.74
CA LYS A 384 -1.35 11.86 8.82
C LYS A 384 -0.67 12.03 10.18
N ALA A 385 0.59 12.45 10.23
CA ALA A 385 1.37 12.57 11.45
C ALA A 385 0.79 13.56 12.47
N GLY A 386 0.80 13.16 13.73
CA GLY A 386 0.60 14.06 14.88
C GLY A 386 1.91 14.76 15.27
N LEU A 387 3.04 14.09 15.05
CA LEU A 387 4.38 14.63 15.24
C LEU A 387 5.27 14.30 14.04
N ILE A 388 5.96 15.32 13.52
CA ILE A 388 6.97 15.21 12.49
C ILE A 388 8.32 15.57 13.09
N ILE A 389 9.33 14.72 12.88
CA ILE A 389 10.73 15.00 13.25
C ILE A 389 11.51 15.11 11.94
N LYS A 390 12.03 16.30 11.64
CA LYS A 390 12.86 16.50 10.44
C LYS A 390 14.33 16.44 10.82
N VAL A 391 15.07 15.60 10.12
CA VAL A 391 16.53 15.47 10.20
C VAL A 391 17.16 16.47 9.24
N HIS A 392 18.14 17.21 9.74
CA HIS A 392 18.93 18.16 8.96
C HIS A 392 20.40 17.84 9.08
N TYR A 393 21.17 18.19 8.06
CA TYR A 393 22.62 18.22 8.11
C TYR A 393 23.11 19.65 7.93
N SER A 394 23.95 20.14 8.84
CA SER A 394 24.52 21.48 8.80
C SER A 394 25.87 21.53 9.55
N GLU A 395 26.95 21.69 8.79
CA GLU A 395 28.33 21.79 9.31
C GLU A 395 28.54 23.08 10.13
N ASP A 396 28.00 24.20 9.62
CA ASP A 396 28.18 25.53 10.22
C ASP A 396 27.09 25.89 11.24
N GLY A 397 26.04 25.08 11.34
CA GLY A 397 24.86 25.33 12.17
C GLY A 397 24.00 26.50 11.67
N SER A 398 24.12 26.88 10.40
CA SER A 398 23.41 28.00 9.80
C SER A 398 22.67 27.64 8.51
N THR A 399 23.28 26.81 7.66
CA THR A 399 22.70 26.36 6.38
C THR A 399 22.69 24.85 6.28
N THR A 400 21.64 24.30 5.68
CA THR A 400 21.48 22.87 5.44
C THR A 400 22.29 22.41 4.23
N SER A 401 22.51 21.09 4.11
CA SER A 401 23.20 20.49 2.95
C SER A 401 22.54 20.77 1.59
N VAL A 402 21.25 21.11 1.57
CA VAL A 402 20.50 21.45 0.37
C VAL A 402 20.42 22.96 0.10
N GLY A 403 21.14 23.77 0.88
CA GLY A 403 21.24 25.23 0.70
C GLY A 403 20.15 26.06 1.41
N GLU A 404 19.21 25.41 2.10
CA GLU A 404 18.16 26.09 2.87
C GLU A 404 18.67 26.54 4.25
N PRO A 405 18.18 27.64 4.83
CA PRO A 405 18.50 28.03 6.21
C PRO A 405 18.12 26.94 7.22
N LEU A 406 19.01 26.63 8.16
CA LEU A 406 18.68 25.73 9.26
C LEU A 406 17.56 26.36 10.12
N PRO A 407 16.49 25.62 10.48
CA PRO A 407 15.44 26.15 11.34
C PRO A 407 15.99 26.67 12.67
N SER A 408 15.53 27.83 13.13
CA SER A 408 16.00 28.45 14.38
C SER A 408 15.77 27.58 15.62
N GLU A 409 14.77 26.71 15.56
CA GLU A 409 14.36 25.77 16.60
C GLU A 409 15.05 24.40 16.48
N ALA A 410 15.95 24.21 15.51
CA ALA A 410 16.67 22.95 15.33
C ALA A 410 17.62 22.67 16.50
N VAL A 411 17.69 21.42 16.92
CA VAL A 411 18.52 20.95 18.04
C VAL A 411 19.59 20.02 17.51
N ARG A 412 20.85 20.31 17.86
CA ARG A 412 22.00 19.50 17.46
C ARG A 412 21.96 18.12 18.13
N LEU A 413 22.24 17.09 17.37
CA LEU A 413 22.43 15.73 17.85
C LEU A 413 23.88 15.46 18.28
N TYR A 414 24.05 14.43 19.10
CA TYR A 414 25.34 14.00 19.61
C TYR A 414 25.50 12.51 19.32
N GLU A 415 26.75 12.08 19.14
CA GLU A 415 27.05 10.66 18.98
C GLU A 415 26.60 9.85 20.21
N ARG A 416 26.10 8.64 19.96
CA ARG A 416 25.84 7.69 21.04
C ARG A 416 27.19 7.24 21.62
N MET A 417 27.29 7.22 22.95
CA MET A 417 28.50 6.73 23.60
C MET A 417 28.79 5.26 23.23
N PRO A 418 30.05 4.90 22.97
CA PRO A 418 30.40 3.50 22.71
C PRO A 418 30.19 2.61 23.98
N LEU A 419 30.21 1.27 23.84
CA LEU A 419 30.03 0.27 24.92
C LEU A 419 31.20 0.19 25.93
N PRO A 420 31.02 -0.08 27.25
CA PRO A 420 32.05 -0.06 28.29
C PRO A 420 33.31 -0.90 28.04
N GLN A 421 34.41 -0.49 28.67
CA GLN A 421 35.79 -0.99 28.53
C GLN A 421 36.06 -2.50 28.65
N GLU A 422 35.25 -3.28 29.36
CA GLU A 422 35.42 -4.75 29.40
C GLU A 422 35.22 -5.42 28.03
N ASP A 423 34.54 -4.71 27.12
CA ASP A 423 34.35 -5.07 25.71
C ASP A 423 35.18 -4.19 24.74
N ARG A 424 36.12 -3.36 25.25
CA ARG A 424 37.00 -2.48 24.45
C ARG A 424 38.48 -2.84 24.57
N SER A 425 39.26 -2.52 23.55
CA SER A 425 40.72 -2.66 23.55
C SER A 425 41.48 -1.54 24.31
N ASN A 426 40.79 -0.57 24.96
CA ASN A 426 41.43 0.55 25.70
C ASN A 426 40.81 0.82 27.13
N PRO A 427 41.61 0.76 28.22
CA PRO A 427 41.75 1.72 29.35
C PRO A 427 40.61 2.55 29.98
N ASP A 428 40.08 3.52 29.24
CA ASP A 428 39.64 4.79 29.87
C ASP A 428 38.18 5.17 29.57
N ASP A 429 37.32 4.18 29.37
CA ASP A 429 35.97 4.46 28.87
C ASP A 429 34.90 3.73 29.72
N ALA A 430 34.21 4.52 30.56
CA ALA A 430 33.63 4.16 31.86
C ALA A 430 32.14 4.52 32.06
N LEU A 431 31.44 4.85 30.97
CA LEU A 431 30.09 5.42 31.01
C LEU A 431 29.06 4.46 30.40
N ASP A 432 27.80 4.60 30.81
CA ASP A 432 26.64 3.92 30.22
C ASP A 432 26.51 4.33 28.75
N PRO A 433 26.77 3.43 27.78
CA PRO A 433 26.63 3.72 26.35
C PRO A 433 25.24 4.20 25.98
N TYR A 434 24.21 3.77 26.71
CA TYR A 434 22.81 3.90 26.33
C TYR A 434 22.07 5.00 27.09
N SER A 435 22.74 5.71 28.01
CA SER A 435 22.09 6.66 28.91
C SER A 435 23.02 7.79 29.34
N THR A 436 22.89 8.92 28.65
CA THR A 436 23.44 10.23 29.08
C THR A 436 22.93 10.58 30.48
N TYR A 437 21.67 10.24 30.77
CA TYR A 437 21.07 10.48 32.07
C TYR A 437 21.82 9.77 33.20
N ASN A 438 22.08 8.46 33.05
CA ASN A 438 22.81 7.70 34.06
C ASN A 438 24.22 8.25 34.22
N ASN A 439 24.89 8.56 33.10
CA ASN A 439 26.24 9.12 33.11
C ASN A 439 26.33 10.42 33.89
N TYR A 440 25.37 11.32 33.70
CA TYR A 440 25.42 12.63 34.34
C TYR A 440 24.91 12.63 35.79
N TYR A 441 23.85 11.88 36.10
CA TYR A 441 23.19 11.98 37.41
C TYR A 441 23.47 10.83 38.38
N ARG A 442 23.69 9.60 37.89
CA ARG A 442 23.67 8.39 38.72
C ARG A 442 24.98 7.62 38.78
N GLY A 443 25.85 7.76 37.79
CA GLY A 443 26.93 6.80 37.56
C GLY A 443 26.39 5.48 37.00
N TYR A 444 27.29 4.61 36.55
CA TYR A 444 26.94 3.35 35.90
C TYR A 444 27.86 2.22 36.35
N ASN A 445 27.32 1.03 36.62
CA ASN A 445 28.07 -0.17 37.06
C ASN A 445 29.11 0.09 38.17
N GLY A 446 28.72 0.84 39.20
CA GLY A 446 29.59 1.16 40.34
C GLY A 446 30.68 2.20 40.05
N ARG A 447 30.64 2.85 38.89
CA ARG A 447 31.51 3.97 38.52
C ARG A 447 30.86 5.32 38.84
N ASP A 448 31.70 6.32 39.08
CA ASP A 448 31.26 7.69 39.36
C ASP A 448 30.58 8.33 38.14
N ARG A 449 29.69 9.29 38.41
CA ARG A 449 29.04 10.10 37.38
C ARG A 449 30.05 11.05 36.71
N ALA A 450 29.81 11.37 35.44
CA ALA A 450 30.50 12.44 34.74
C ALA A 450 30.32 13.80 35.45
N SER A 451 31.37 14.63 35.41
CA SER A 451 31.39 15.90 36.12
C SER A 451 30.72 17.03 35.33
N THR A 452 30.70 16.90 33.99
CA THR A 452 30.04 17.83 33.08
C THR A 452 29.10 17.13 32.10
N LEU A 453 28.16 17.87 31.52
CA LEU A 453 27.26 17.33 30.49
C LEU A 453 28.05 16.89 29.25
N SER A 454 29.13 17.60 28.92
CA SER A 454 29.98 17.26 27.78
C SER A 454 30.70 15.92 27.96
N GLU A 455 31.05 15.57 29.20
CA GLU A 455 31.61 14.26 29.54
C GLU A 455 30.57 13.15 29.55
N ALA A 456 29.29 13.48 29.76
CA ALA A 456 28.21 12.52 29.90
C ALA A 456 27.57 12.06 28.57
N ARG A 457 27.87 12.73 27.45
CA ARG A 457 27.38 12.43 26.09
C ARG A 457 28.53 12.31 25.08
N GLY A 458 28.28 11.71 23.92
CA GLY A 458 29.28 11.60 22.85
C GLY A 458 29.62 12.94 22.19
N ALA A 459 30.50 12.88 21.18
CA ALA A 459 30.91 14.05 20.43
C ALA A 459 29.72 14.75 19.75
N PRO A 460 29.74 16.09 19.59
CA PRO A 460 28.75 16.77 18.76
C PRO A 460 28.84 16.30 17.31
N SER A 461 27.70 16.11 16.66
CA SER A 461 27.64 15.85 15.22
C SER A 461 27.12 17.07 14.46
N ASP A 462 27.17 16.99 13.13
CA ASP A 462 26.59 17.98 12.21
C ASP A 462 25.13 17.66 11.86
N TYR A 463 24.54 16.66 12.53
CA TYR A 463 23.12 16.34 12.40
C TYR A 463 22.30 17.14 13.41
N TRP A 464 21.15 17.59 12.95
CA TRP A 464 20.20 18.36 13.75
C TRP A 464 18.80 17.81 13.55
N VAL A 465 17.91 18.03 14.52
CA VAL A 465 16.50 17.73 14.37
C VAL A 465 15.62 18.92 14.71
N SER A 466 14.55 19.09 13.97
CA SER A 466 13.48 20.04 14.28
C SER A 466 12.15 19.30 14.40
N PHE A 467 11.25 19.81 15.23
CA PHE A 467 9.96 19.18 15.50
C PHE A 467 8.84 20.01 14.89
N HIS A 468 7.89 19.34 14.25
CA HIS A 468 6.76 20.00 13.58
C HIS A 468 5.47 19.24 13.83
N LYS A 469 4.35 19.91 13.61
CA LYS A 469 3.03 19.28 13.50
C LYS A 469 2.24 19.91 12.35
N VAL A 470 1.31 19.16 11.79
CA VAL A 470 0.37 19.67 10.79
C VAL A 470 -0.63 20.64 11.44
N ASP A 471 -0.90 21.80 10.82
CA ASP A 471 -1.91 22.77 11.29
C ASP A 471 -3.31 22.17 11.18
N ARG A 472 -3.85 21.72 12.32
CA ARG A 472 -5.13 21.03 12.42
C ARG A 472 -5.88 21.44 13.67
N ALA A 473 -7.20 21.55 13.57
CA ALA A 473 -8.04 21.88 14.72
C ALA A 473 -8.16 20.71 15.70
N ASP A 474 -8.12 19.47 15.18
CA ASP A 474 -8.10 18.23 15.94
C ASP A 474 -7.07 17.27 15.31
N ALA A 475 -6.08 16.84 16.10
CA ALA A 475 -5.01 15.97 15.62
C ALA A 475 -5.49 14.55 15.25
N HIS A 476 -6.65 14.14 15.75
CA HIS A 476 -7.25 12.84 15.49
C HIS A 476 -8.27 12.87 14.36
N ASN A 477 -8.55 14.04 13.78
CA ASN A 477 -9.47 14.19 12.66
C ASN A 477 -8.80 14.89 11.48
N LEU A 478 -8.42 14.09 10.48
CA LEU A 478 -7.71 14.54 9.28
C LEU A 478 -8.48 15.59 8.46
N GLU A 479 -9.82 15.59 8.52
CA GLU A 479 -10.68 16.55 7.82
C GLU A 479 -10.62 17.97 8.43
N THR A 480 -10.05 18.12 9.63
CA THR A 480 -9.87 19.43 10.28
C THR A 480 -8.55 20.11 9.95
N THR A 481 -7.79 19.53 9.02
CA THR A 481 -6.53 20.09 8.54
C THR A 481 -6.79 21.39 7.79
N ARG A 482 -6.03 22.44 8.14
CA ARG A 482 -6.16 23.75 7.49
C ARG A 482 -5.26 23.80 6.26
N LEU A 483 -5.88 23.65 5.10
CA LEU A 483 -5.19 23.71 3.81
C LEU A 483 -5.07 25.14 3.29
N GLN A 484 -3.98 25.41 2.58
CA GLN A 484 -3.74 26.65 1.85
C GLN A 484 -4.05 26.40 0.37
N SER A 485 -5.08 27.06 -0.15
CA SER A 485 -5.44 26.93 -1.57
C SER A 485 -4.79 28.04 -2.40
N SER A 486 -4.17 27.66 -3.51
CA SER A 486 -3.59 28.58 -4.50
C SER A 486 -3.97 28.17 -5.91
N THR A 487 -4.39 29.14 -6.73
CA THR A 487 -4.66 28.91 -8.16
C THR A 487 -3.40 29.23 -8.97
N VAL A 488 -2.84 28.22 -9.63
CA VAL A 488 -1.54 28.27 -10.32
C VAL A 488 -1.69 27.78 -11.76
N GLN A 489 -0.73 28.12 -12.63
CA GLN A 489 -0.72 27.56 -13.97
C GLN A 489 -0.32 26.08 -13.90
N ALA A 490 -1.13 25.21 -14.48
CA ALA A 490 -0.90 23.78 -14.52
C ALA A 490 0.36 23.44 -15.34
N VAL A 491 0.95 22.28 -15.06
CA VAL A 491 2.04 21.71 -15.85
C VAL A 491 1.60 20.42 -16.54
N ASP A 492 2.20 20.13 -17.70
CA ASP A 492 2.07 18.83 -18.36
C ASP A 492 2.94 17.77 -17.65
N LYS A 493 2.86 16.52 -18.13
CA LYS A 493 3.63 15.38 -17.60
C LYS A 493 5.16 15.56 -17.68
N ASP A 494 5.65 16.50 -18.49
CA ASP A 494 7.07 16.82 -18.60
C ASP A 494 7.44 18.02 -17.71
N GLY A 495 6.52 18.50 -16.86
CA GLY A 495 6.70 19.68 -16.01
C GLY A 495 6.65 21.02 -16.74
N LYS A 496 6.22 21.05 -18.02
CA LYS A 496 6.14 22.29 -18.82
C LYS A 496 4.77 22.95 -18.64
N PRO A 497 4.63 24.27 -18.86
CA PRO A 497 3.34 24.95 -18.70
C PRO A 497 2.26 24.38 -19.62
N ALA A 498 1.10 24.03 -19.06
CA ALA A 498 -0.04 23.52 -19.80
C ALA A 498 -0.96 24.65 -20.33
N TYR A 499 -1.61 24.39 -21.47
CA TYR A 499 -2.49 25.31 -22.19
C TYR A 499 -3.74 24.57 -22.68
N ASN A 500 -4.89 25.26 -22.68
CA ASN A 500 -6.13 24.76 -23.27
C ASN A 500 -6.04 24.81 -24.81
N ASP A 501 -6.97 24.15 -25.51
CA ASP A 501 -7.03 24.11 -26.98
C ASP A 501 -7.11 25.49 -27.65
N ASP A 502 -7.64 26.49 -26.93
CA ASP A 502 -7.73 27.88 -27.38
C ASP A 502 -6.43 28.70 -27.15
N GLY A 503 -5.39 28.07 -26.60
CA GLY A 503 -4.10 28.68 -26.27
C GLY A 503 -4.08 29.46 -24.96
N SER A 504 -5.17 29.48 -24.19
CA SER A 504 -5.19 30.07 -22.85
C SER A 504 -4.46 29.19 -21.83
N ARG A 505 -3.97 29.78 -20.74
CA ARG A 505 -3.28 29.03 -19.67
C ARG A 505 -4.27 28.12 -18.98
N GLN A 506 -3.92 26.85 -18.85
CA GLN A 506 -4.67 25.94 -18.01
C GLN A 506 -4.36 26.26 -16.55
N MET A 507 -5.38 26.54 -15.75
CA MET A 507 -5.24 26.88 -14.33
C MET A 507 -5.76 25.75 -13.46
N VAL A 508 -5.08 25.49 -12.35
CA VAL A 508 -5.45 24.44 -11.38
C VAL A 508 -5.35 25.00 -9.96
N THR A 509 -6.24 24.55 -9.09
CA THR A 509 -6.18 24.86 -7.65
C THR A 509 -5.38 23.78 -6.95
N VAL A 510 -4.29 24.18 -6.30
CA VAL A 510 -3.44 23.32 -5.49
C VAL A 510 -3.69 23.64 -4.03
N GLU A 511 -3.95 22.61 -3.23
CA GLU A 511 -4.12 22.69 -1.79
C GLU A 511 -2.88 22.13 -1.10
N THR A 512 -2.15 22.96 -0.35
CA THR A 512 -0.98 22.51 0.42
C THR A 512 -1.24 22.56 1.91
N VAL A 513 -0.53 21.71 2.65
CA VAL A 513 -0.58 21.70 4.11
C VAL A 513 0.38 22.74 4.69
N ARG A 514 0.01 23.32 5.84
CA ARG A 514 0.91 24.12 6.66
C ARG A 514 1.48 23.28 7.79
N GLU A 515 2.80 23.21 7.88
CA GLU A 515 3.50 22.65 9.02
C GLU A 515 3.85 23.76 10.02
N ILE A 516 3.63 23.49 11.30
CA ILE A 516 3.94 24.40 12.41
C ILE A 516 5.18 23.87 13.11
N THR A 517 6.23 24.67 13.11
CA THR A 517 7.46 24.37 13.86
C THR A 517 7.21 24.50 15.36
N LEU A 518 7.53 23.44 16.09
CA LEU A 518 7.44 23.35 17.53
C LEU A 518 8.71 23.90 18.16
N LYS A 519 8.59 24.50 19.34
CA LYS A 519 9.72 25.07 20.07
C LYS A 519 10.24 24.10 21.13
N PRO A 520 11.45 23.54 20.96
CA PRO A 520 12.08 22.76 22.00
C PRO A 520 12.48 23.63 23.20
N ASP A 521 12.37 23.06 24.39
CA ASP A 521 12.83 23.67 25.64
C ASP A 521 13.95 22.81 26.24
N LEU A 522 15.17 23.36 26.23
CA LEU A 522 16.39 22.74 26.73
C LEU A 522 17.10 23.66 27.73
N ASP A 523 16.33 24.43 28.50
CA ASP A 523 16.82 25.39 29.50
C ASP A 523 17.63 24.76 30.65
N THR A 524 17.39 23.48 30.92
CA THR A 524 17.99 22.73 32.03
C THR A 524 18.81 21.54 31.55
N ASN A 525 19.83 21.16 32.34
CA ASN A 525 20.61 19.95 32.07
C ASN A 525 19.75 18.68 32.10
N TRP A 526 18.69 18.65 32.92
CA TRP A 526 17.72 17.55 32.92
C TRP A 526 17.10 17.34 31.52
N LYS A 527 16.52 18.39 30.92
CA LYS A 527 15.92 18.28 29.57
C LYS A 527 16.96 17.93 28.51
N ARG A 528 18.18 18.48 28.60
CA ARG A 528 19.30 18.17 27.68
C ARG A 528 19.73 16.71 27.73
N VAL A 529 19.92 16.14 28.92
CA VAL A 529 20.31 14.71 29.02
C VAL A 529 19.21 13.79 28.52
N ASN A 530 17.95 14.13 28.78
CA ASN A 530 16.83 13.32 28.33
C ASN A 530 16.64 13.39 26.82
N PHE A 531 16.84 14.57 26.23
CA PHE A 531 16.90 14.72 24.78
C PHE A 531 17.99 13.83 24.17
N SER A 532 19.21 13.83 24.73
CA SER A 532 20.31 12.97 24.29
C SER A 532 20.12 11.47 24.60
N ASP A 533 19.26 11.12 25.54
CA ASP A 533 18.83 9.72 25.76
C ASP A 533 17.88 9.26 24.65
N ILE A 534 16.95 10.13 24.23
CA ILE A 534 15.98 9.85 23.17
C ILE A 534 16.65 9.84 21.80
N PHE A 535 17.41 10.88 21.47
CA PHE A 535 18.00 11.10 20.14
C PHE A 535 19.52 11.08 20.19
N ALA A 536 20.13 10.38 19.25
CA ALA A 536 21.58 10.34 19.06
C ALA A 536 21.92 10.06 17.60
N VAL A 537 23.21 10.00 17.28
CA VAL A 537 23.68 9.50 15.99
C VAL A 537 24.76 8.43 16.15
N HIS A 538 24.85 7.52 15.19
CA HIS A 538 25.96 6.60 15.02
C HIS A 538 26.62 6.91 13.68
N GLN A 539 27.65 7.74 13.70
CA GLN A 539 28.34 8.17 12.47
C GLN A 539 29.35 7.12 12.02
N TYR A 540 29.46 6.96 10.70
CA TYR A 540 30.41 6.08 10.06
C TYR A 540 31.81 6.67 9.94
N THR A 541 32.79 5.96 10.50
CA THR A 541 34.20 6.36 10.42
C THR A 541 35.03 5.18 9.89
N GLU A 542 35.68 5.35 8.73
CA GLU A 542 36.76 4.44 8.30
C GLU A 542 38.06 4.82 9.01
N PHE A 543 38.71 3.86 9.67
CA PHE A 543 40.04 4.10 10.21
C PHE A 543 41.05 4.10 9.06
N ALA A 544 41.69 5.26 8.82
CA ALA A 544 42.82 5.38 7.91
C ALA A 544 43.95 4.46 8.39
N ASP A 545 44.55 3.76 7.44
CA ASP A 545 45.80 3.06 7.66
C ASP A 545 46.86 4.04 8.20
N GLY A 546 47.57 3.65 9.25
CA GLY A 546 48.80 4.31 9.70
C GLY A 546 49.95 4.22 8.69
N ARG A 547 49.66 4.27 7.39
CA ARG A 547 50.62 4.36 6.29
C ARG A 547 50.12 5.43 5.32
N GLY A 548 50.53 6.66 5.60
CA GLY A 548 50.18 7.83 4.79
C GLY A 548 50.33 7.60 3.29
N GLY A 549 49.38 8.13 2.52
CA GLY A 549 49.36 7.91 1.08
C GLY A 549 48.33 8.65 0.24
N GLY A 550 47.93 9.88 0.60
CA GLY A 550 47.57 10.93 -0.37
C GLY A 550 46.18 10.89 -1.02
N GLY A 551 45.31 11.83 -0.61
CA GLY A 551 44.06 12.12 -1.31
C GLY A 551 43.31 13.39 -0.88
N SER A 552 43.82 14.20 0.05
CA SER A 552 43.18 15.49 0.35
C SER A 552 43.65 16.55 -0.66
N ARG A 553 42.75 17.01 -1.52
CA ARG A 553 42.93 18.22 -2.35
C ARG A 553 42.79 19.46 -1.46
N GLY A 554 43.78 19.68 -0.61
CA GLY A 554 44.00 20.92 0.12
C GLY A 554 44.99 21.80 -0.63
N ASN A 555 44.46 22.87 -1.21
CA ASN A 555 45.08 24.12 -1.66
C ASN A 555 46.61 24.26 -1.45
N GLN A 556 47.38 24.28 -2.54
CA GLN A 556 48.82 24.59 -2.53
C GLN A 556 49.05 26.08 -2.27
N GLY A 557 49.78 26.38 -1.19
CA GLY A 557 50.17 27.75 -0.84
C GLY A 557 51.38 27.82 0.06
N ASN A 558 52.55 27.77 -0.57
CA ASN A 558 53.83 28.37 -0.16
C ASN A 558 54.87 27.51 0.58
N ARG A 559 56.11 27.65 0.07
CA ARG A 559 57.34 26.91 0.40
C ARG A 559 58.17 27.64 1.45
N GLY A 560 58.96 26.86 2.20
CA GLY A 560 60.17 27.25 2.94
C GLY A 560 60.48 26.14 3.96
N ASN A 561 61.28 25.13 3.61
CA ASN A 561 62.74 25.06 3.75
C ASN A 561 63.23 25.47 5.15
N ASP A 562 63.52 24.49 6.00
CA ASP A 562 64.89 24.18 6.47
C ASP A 562 64.85 22.92 7.33
N GLY A 563 65.81 22.03 7.09
CA GLY A 563 65.99 20.81 7.89
C GLY A 563 66.87 21.09 9.10
N ASP A 564 66.67 20.33 10.17
CA ASP A 564 67.78 19.97 11.04
C ASP A 564 67.50 18.67 11.80
N ASN A 565 68.54 17.85 11.91
CA ASN A 565 68.60 16.61 12.65
C ASN A 565 69.06 16.95 14.07
N GLY A 566 68.22 16.74 15.08
CA GLY A 566 68.57 17.06 16.47
C GLY A 566 67.82 16.22 17.49
N ASN A 567 68.50 15.18 17.97
CA ASN A 567 68.18 14.43 19.18
C ASN A 567 68.26 15.35 20.42
N ASP A 568 67.21 15.44 21.23
CA ASP A 568 67.28 15.21 22.68
C ASP A 568 65.94 15.45 23.40
N ASN A 569 65.72 14.58 24.38
CA ASN A 569 64.65 14.57 25.36
C ASN A 569 64.39 15.94 25.99
N ASN A 570 63.12 16.37 25.96
CA ASN A 570 62.58 17.25 26.98
C ASN A 570 61.08 16.98 27.17
N ASN A 571 60.68 16.79 28.43
CA ASN A 571 59.29 16.73 28.87
C ASN A 571 58.51 17.95 28.34
N GLY A 572 57.61 17.70 27.40
CA GLY A 572 56.54 18.59 26.97
C GLY A 572 55.27 17.75 26.94
N VAL A 573 54.25 18.24 27.62
CA VAL A 573 52.91 17.67 27.66
C VAL A 573 52.33 17.77 26.25
N ASP A 574 52.31 16.66 25.51
CA ASP A 574 51.42 16.49 24.36
C ASP A 574 50.45 15.37 24.73
N ASP A 575 49.20 15.79 24.95
CA ASP A 575 48.05 14.93 25.22
C ASP A 575 47.73 14.11 23.96
N ASP A 576 48.44 13.00 23.77
CA ASP A 576 48.09 11.95 22.83
C ASP A 576 46.87 11.16 23.36
N PHE A 577 45.72 11.83 23.47
CA PHE A 577 44.45 11.24 23.94
C PHE A 577 43.74 10.39 22.88
N PHE A 578 44.39 10.05 21.75
CA PHE A 578 43.74 9.40 20.61
C PHE A 578 44.65 8.48 19.80
N ASN A 579 45.42 7.61 20.45
CA ASN A 579 46.00 6.47 19.72
C ASN A 579 46.15 5.27 20.64
N GLU A 580 45.32 4.23 20.42
CA GLU A 580 45.79 2.84 20.48
C GLU A 580 44.74 1.91 19.87
N ASP A 581 44.80 1.89 18.55
CA ASP A 581 44.03 1.04 17.64
C ASP A 581 44.83 -0.24 17.32
N SER A 582 44.46 -1.36 17.94
CA SER A 582 44.99 -2.69 17.59
C SER A 582 44.01 -3.52 16.74
N GLY A 583 43.13 -2.87 15.97
CA GLY A 583 42.28 -3.52 14.96
C GLY A 583 43.05 -3.81 13.66
N ARG A 584 42.58 -4.78 12.86
CA ARG A 584 43.08 -4.91 11.48
C ARG A 584 42.61 -3.70 10.66
N PRO A 585 43.41 -3.19 9.72
CA PRO A 585 42.98 -2.14 8.79
C PRO A 585 41.64 -2.50 8.12
N GLY A 586 40.69 -1.57 8.12
CA GLY A 586 39.37 -1.77 7.52
C GLY A 586 38.35 -2.49 8.39
N ASP A 587 38.35 -2.35 9.72
CA ASP A 587 37.23 -2.80 10.57
C ASP A 587 36.67 -1.62 11.39
N PRO A 588 35.45 -1.12 11.10
CA PRO A 588 34.86 -0.04 11.86
C PRO A 588 34.52 -0.53 13.28
N LYS A 589 35.22 0.02 14.28
CA LYS A 589 35.02 -0.33 15.70
C LYS A 589 33.81 0.38 16.35
N ARG A 590 33.27 1.42 15.74
CA ARG A 590 32.20 2.26 16.32
C ARG A 590 31.00 2.49 15.40
N SER A 591 31.05 1.99 14.17
CA SER A 591 30.08 2.34 13.13
C SER A 591 29.63 1.16 12.28
N MET A 592 28.49 1.33 11.62
CA MET A 592 27.84 0.27 10.86
C MET A 592 28.30 0.26 9.41
N PHE A 593 28.76 -0.89 8.92
CA PHE A 593 28.81 -1.20 7.50
C PHE A 593 27.63 -2.09 7.12
N ASP A 594 26.77 -1.63 6.21
CA ASP A 594 25.67 -2.42 5.68
C ASP A 594 26.15 -3.17 4.43
N HIS A 595 26.32 -4.49 4.55
CA HIS A 595 26.78 -5.32 3.44
C HIS A 595 25.76 -5.52 2.31
N ARG A 596 24.48 -5.30 2.58
CA ARG A 596 23.47 -5.32 1.53
C ARG A 596 23.57 -4.06 0.69
N ARG A 597 23.75 -2.90 1.33
CA ARG A 597 23.95 -1.61 0.65
C ARG A 597 25.34 -1.49 0.04
N GLY A 598 26.33 -2.16 0.63
CA GLY A 598 27.72 -2.17 0.19
C GLY A 598 28.53 -0.97 0.68
N THR A 599 28.08 -0.29 1.74
CA THR A 599 28.62 0.99 2.20
C THR A 599 28.49 1.13 3.74
N GLY A 600 29.23 2.08 4.31
CA GLY A 600 29.01 2.59 5.66
C GLY A 600 27.69 3.34 5.77
N VAL A 601 27.11 3.37 6.97
CA VAL A 601 25.83 4.05 7.21
C VAL A 601 25.93 4.99 8.41
N ASP A 602 25.56 6.25 8.20
CA ASP A 602 25.31 7.23 9.25
C ASP A 602 23.86 7.03 9.75
N LEU A 603 23.71 6.57 11.00
CA LEU A 603 22.40 6.27 11.58
C LEU A 603 21.94 7.36 12.54
N VAL A 604 20.77 7.95 12.30
CA VAL A 604 20.07 8.76 13.31
C VAL A 604 19.29 7.82 14.22
N GLU A 605 19.49 7.92 15.52
CA GLU A 605 18.87 7.03 16.52
C GLU A 605 17.63 7.67 17.15
N ILE A 606 16.57 6.86 17.27
CA ILE A 606 15.48 7.08 18.23
C ILE A 606 15.45 5.91 19.23
N ASN A 607 15.71 6.21 20.50
CA ASN A 607 15.46 5.31 21.60
C ASN A 607 13.95 5.30 21.90
N VAL A 608 13.24 4.32 21.33
CA VAL A 608 11.77 4.25 21.34
C VAL A 608 11.23 4.08 22.76
N GLY A 609 11.92 3.32 23.62
CA GLY A 609 11.54 3.16 25.02
C GLY A 609 11.55 4.48 25.79
N ARG A 610 12.59 5.31 25.58
CA ARG A 610 12.66 6.65 26.17
C ARG A 610 11.63 7.60 25.55
N PHE A 611 11.49 7.58 24.23
CA PHE A 611 10.50 8.41 23.53
C PHE A 611 9.08 8.11 24.03
N LYS A 612 8.74 6.83 24.18
CA LYS A 612 7.48 6.35 24.76
C LYS A 612 7.22 6.95 26.14
N ASP A 613 8.17 6.84 27.07
CA ASP A 613 7.97 7.34 28.43
C ASP A 613 7.67 8.85 28.45
N TYR A 614 8.21 9.60 27.48
CA TYR A 614 7.93 11.02 27.30
C TYR A 614 6.58 11.29 26.64
N ILE A 615 6.20 10.55 25.60
CA ILE A 615 4.89 10.72 24.97
C ILE A 615 3.76 10.33 25.93
N GLU A 616 3.94 9.29 26.75
CA GLU A 616 2.95 8.87 27.73
C GLU A 616 2.85 9.81 28.93
N ASP A 617 3.86 10.65 29.14
CA ASP A 617 3.74 11.81 30.03
C ASP A 617 3.01 12.94 29.31
N SER A 618 1.91 13.42 29.91
CA SER A 618 1.02 14.43 29.32
C SER A 618 1.69 15.79 29.01
N ASP A 619 2.95 15.98 29.41
CA ASP A 619 3.74 17.18 29.14
C ASP A 619 5.05 16.94 28.38
N MET A 620 5.40 15.69 28.05
CA MET A 620 6.75 15.28 27.60
C MET A 620 7.90 15.84 28.44
N GLY A 621 7.75 15.92 29.77
CA GLY A 621 8.72 16.57 30.65
C GLY A 621 9.01 18.04 30.29
N GLY A 622 8.08 18.69 29.59
CA GLY A 622 8.23 20.04 29.05
C GLY A 622 9.14 20.17 27.83
N LEU A 623 9.60 19.07 27.23
CA LEU A 623 10.62 19.08 26.16
C LEU A 623 10.21 19.92 24.94
N LEU A 624 8.92 19.95 24.61
CA LEU A 624 8.35 20.70 23.49
C LEU A 624 7.42 21.83 23.96
N SER A 625 7.82 22.48 25.06
CA SER A 625 7.21 23.71 25.58
C SER A 625 5.72 23.62 25.91
N ALA A 626 5.17 22.42 26.17
CA ALA A 626 3.73 22.18 26.40
C ALA A 626 3.09 23.25 27.30
N TYR A 627 3.69 23.56 28.44
CA TYR A 627 3.13 24.50 29.42
C TYR A 627 3.89 25.84 29.50
N ASP A 628 4.82 26.12 28.57
CA ASP A 628 5.52 27.41 28.54
C ASP A 628 4.61 28.51 27.98
N SER A 629 4.02 29.29 28.88
CA SER A 629 3.13 30.41 28.54
C SER A 629 3.77 31.48 27.64
N SER A 630 5.10 31.56 27.56
CA SER A 630 5.83 32.50 26.72
C SER A 630 5.88 32.11 25.24
N VAL A 631 5.60 30.85 24.93
CA VAL A 631 5.56 30.31 23.57
C VAL A 631 4.13 30.38 23.03
N PRO A 632 3.85 30.75 21.78
CA PRO A 632 2.48 30.67 21.24
C PRO A 632 1.94 29.22 21.28
N ARG A 633 0.65 29.00 21.58
CA ARG A 633 0.05 27.65 21.72
C ARG A 633 0.26 26.76 20.48
N GLU A 634 0.27 27.36 19.29
CA GLU A 634 0.50 26.64 18.03
C GLU A 634 1.91 26.04 17.96
N ASN A 635 2.93 26.70 18.53
CA ASN A 635 4.31 26.22 18.58
C ASN A 635 4.61 25.29 19.79
N ARG A 636 3.60 24.97 20.61
CA ARG A 636 3.71 24.02 21.72
C ARG A 636 3.17 22.66 21.31
N TYR A 637 3.67 21.62 21.97
CA TYR A 637 3.18 20.26 21.80
C TYR A 637 2.60 19.70 23.10
N HIS A 638 1.31 19.38 23.09
CA HIS A 638 0.58 18.73 24.17
C HIS A 638 0.25 17.31 23.76
N PRO A 639 0.94 16.26 24.25
CA PRO A 639 0.72 14.89 23.79
C PRO A 639 -0.74 14.42 23.87
N ASP A 640 -1.49 14.82 24.89
CA ASP A 640 -2.90 14.46 25.07
C ASP A 640 -3.86 15.08 24.03
N GLU A 641 -3.43 16.14 23.36
CA GLU A 641 -4.18 16.84 22.32
C GLU A 641 -3.60 16.64 20.91
N ASP A 642 -2.27 16.63 20.77
CA ASP A 642 -1.54 16.68 19.51
C ASP A 642 -1.04 15.29 19.05
N PHE A 643 -0.84 14.31 19.95
CA PHE A 643 -0.33 12.99 19.57
C PHE A 643 -1.44 12.05 19.11
N ASN A 644 -1.47 11.74 17.82
CA ASN A 644 -2.48 10.87 17.21
C ASN A 644 -2.02 9.41 16.94
N GLY A 645 -0.86 9.02 17.46
CA GLY A 645 -0.30 7.69 17.24
C GLY A 645 0.54 7.55 15.96
N VAL A 646 0.62 8.56 15.09
CA VAL A 646 1.48 8.56 13.90
C VAL A 646 2.68 9.50 14.09
N LEU A 647 3.88 8.94 14.06
CA LEU A 647 5.16 9.65 14.02
C LEU A 647 5.76 9.54 12.61
N TYR A 648 6.09 10.68 12.00
CA TYR A 648 6.85 10.72 10.76
C TYR A 648 8.25 11.28 11.00
N VAL A 649 9.29 10.55 10.59
CA VAL A 649 10.68 11.00 10.63
C VAL A 649 11.11 11.32 9.20
N GLU A 650 11.35 12.59 8.92
CA GLU A 650 11.67 13.09 7.60
C GLU A 650 13.18 13.28 7.46
N PHE A 651 13.80 12.54 6.56
CA PHE A 651 15.15 12.81 6.09
C PHE A 651 15.11 13.77 4.88
N PRO A 652 16.20 14.52 4.62
CA PRO A 652 16.27 15.40 3.46
C PRO A 652 15.94 14.65 2.16
N SER A 653 15.25 15.31 1.22
CA SER A 653 15.03 14.77 -0.12
C SER A 653 16.31 14.86 -0.97
N ASP A 654 16.44 13.94 -1.94
CA ASP A 654 17.53 13.97 -2.90
C ASP A 654 17.43 15.19 -3.82
N THR A 655 18.54 15.84 -4.14
CA THR A 655 18.56 17.08 -4.92
C THR A 655 18.01 16.88 -6.32
N ASP A 656 18.12 15.68 -6.88
CA ASP A 656 17.57 15.33 -8.20
C ASP A 656 16.04 15.21 -8.22
N SER A 657 15.39 15.22 -7.06
CA SER A 657 13.94 15.05 -6.91
C SER A 657 13.20 16.34 -6.49
N ILE A 658 13.93 17.44 -6.28
CA ILE A 658 13.40 18.72 -5.80
C ILE A 658 13.24 19.72 -6.96
N PRO A 659 12.02 20.12 -7.35
CA PRO A 659 11.82 21.08 -8.43
C PRO A 659 12.50 22.43 -8.17
N GLY A 660 13.36 22.84 -9.09
CA GLY A 660 14.13 24.09 -8.99
C GLY A 660 15.57 23.92 -8.52
N ASN A 661 15.97 22.70 -8.11
CA ASN A 661 17.37 22.35 -7.93
C ASN A 661 18.07 22.18 -9.31
N SER A 662 19.38 22.41 -9.39
CA SER A 662 20.16 22.22 -10.62
C SER A 662 20.20 20.77 -11.10
N ASP A 663 20.08 19.82 -10.17
CA ASP A 663 20.17 18.38 -10.46
C ASP A 663 18.80 17.76 -10.76
N TYR A 664 17.72 18.55 -10.70
CA TYR A 664 16.35 18.07 -10.81
C TYR A 664 16.08 17.30 -12.11
N GLN A 665 15.53 16.10 -11.98
CA GLN A 665 15.06 15.26 -13.08
C GLN A 665 13.56 15.00 -12.93
N GLN A 666 12.76 15.53 -13.86
CA GLN A 666 11.32 15.25 -13.90
C GLN A 666 11.10 13.77 -14.23
N ARG A 667 10.33 13.08 -13.39
CA ARG A 667 9.83 11.73 -13.62
C ARG A 667 8.32 11.77 -13.92
N PRO A 668 7.77 10.82 -14.70
CA PRO A 668 6.32 10.73 -14.92
C PRO A 668 5.54 10.43 -13.63
N ASP A 669 6.07 9.57 -12.76
CA ASP A 669 5.51 9.24 -11.45
C ASP A 669 5.74 10.33 -10.38
N SER A 670 6.55 11.33 -10.73
CA SER A 670 6.86 12.52 -9.93
C SER A 670 7.38 12.20 -8.52
N VAL A 671 8.07 11.07 -8.34
CA VAL A 671 8.56 10.59 -7.03
C VAL A 671 9.58 11.56 -6.40
N VAL A 672 9.45 11.75 -5.08
CA VAL A 672 10.37 12.56 -4.24
C VAL A 672 11.13 11.66 -3.26
N LYS A 673 12.23 11.06 -3.72
CA LYS A 673 13.03 10.15 -2.88
C LYS A 673 13.85 10.87 -1.81
N ALA A 674 14.15 10.16 -0.72
CA ALA A 674 15.08 10.64 0.30
C ALA A 674 16.52 10.69 -0.25
N ALA A 675 17.33 11.60 0.28
CA ALA A 675 18.76 11.65 0.04
C ALA A 675 19.38 10.35 0.53
N ARG A 676 19.91 9.57 -0.42
CA ARG A 676 20.55 8.29 -0.12
C ARG A 676 21.91 8.47 0.54
N GLN A 677 22.72 9.38 -0.02
CA GLN A 677 24.07 9.64 0.44
C GLN A 677 24.08 10.62 1.62
N SER A 678 24.99 10.38 2.57
CA SER A 678 25.26 11.32 3.65
C SER A 678 25.90 12.59 3.07
N PRO A 679 25.40 13.79 3.40
CA PRO A 679 26.04 15.03 2.95
C PRO A 679 27.48 15.20 3.46
N ARG A 680 27.85 14.48 4.52
CA ARG A 680 29.20 14.44 5.08
C ARG A 680 30.20 13.71 4.19
N ASP A 681 29.76 12.63 3.56
CA ASP A 681 30.60 11.73 2.78
C ASP A 681 29.76 10.99 1.73
N PRO A 682 30.01 11.21 0.42
CA PRO A 682 29.22 10.61 -0.65
C PRO A 682 29.36 9.07 -0.73
N ASP A 683 30.40 8.50 -0.10
CA ASP A 683 30.59 7.06 -0.02
C ASP A 683 29.88 6.43 1.19
N VAL A 684 29.16 7.22 1.99
CA VAL A 684 28.36 6.79 3.15
C VAL A 684 26.89 7.07 2.89
N GLU A 685 26.01 6.19 3.36
CA GLU A 685 24.56 6.37 3.22
C GLU A 685 23.87 6.70 4.55
N LEU A 686 22.61 7.15 4.51
CA LEU A 686 21.82 7.51 5.69
C LEU A 686 20.98 6.33 6.23
N GLY A 687 20.38 6.51 7.40
CA GLY A 687 19.63 5.45 8.09
C GLY A 687 18.91 5.95 9.32
N LEU A 688 17.70 5.43 9.58
CA LEU A 688 17.05 5.54 10.88
C LEU A 688 17.30 4.28 11.69
N ILE A 689 17.80 4.38 12.93
CA ILE A 689 17.88 3.24 13.85
C ILE A 689 16.95 3.41 15.06
N LEU A 690 16.15 2.38 15.31
CA LEU A 690 15.30 2.26 16.49
C LEU A 690 15.96 1.34 17.52
N THR A 691 16.10 1.84 18.75
CA THR A 691 16.65 1.09 19.88
C THR A 691 15.62 1.00 21.01
N ASN A 692 15.76 -0.02 21.87
CA ASN A 692 14.94 -0.21 23.06
C ASN A 692 13.42 -0.20 22.78
N ALA A 693 13.00 -0.76 21.64
CA ALA A 693 11.63 -0.70 21.15
C ALA A 693 10.73 -1.86 21.64
N SER A 694 11.14 -2.61 22.67
CA SER A 694 10.31 -3.65 23.29
C SER A 694 8.93 -3.11 23.71
N ARG A 695 8.87 -1.81 24.04
CA ARG A 695 7.63 -1.07 24.26
C ARG A 695 7.60 0.15 23.36
N ILE A 696 6.42 0.45 22.85
CA ILE A 696 6.15 1.60 21.98
C ILE A 696 5.13 2.53 22.65
N PRO A 697 5.01 3.79 22.22
CA PRO A 697 3.94 4.69 22.69
C PRO A 697 2.55 4.06 22.54
N ASP A 698 1.80 3.92 23.64
CA ASP A 698 0.36 3.60 23.61
C ASP A 698 -0.33 4.28 24.80
N PRO A 699 -0.35 5.62 24.81
CA PRO A 699 -0.80 6.40 25.95
C PRO A 699 -2.27 6.14 26.28
N SER A 700 -2.59 6.14 27.58
CA SER A 700 -3.94 5.92 28.07
C SER A 700 -4.94 6.96 27.55
N TYR A 701 -4.50 8.20 27.32
CA TYR A 701 -5.33 9.28 26.80
C TYR A 701 -5.81 9.04 25.35
N ASN A 702 -5.13 8.18 24.57
CA ASN A 702 -5.56 7.79 23.23
C ASN A 702 -6.55 6.63 23.21
N LYS A 703 -6.89 6.05 24.36
CA LYS A 703 -7.88 4.96 24.49
C LYS A 703 -9.29 5.50 24.73
N THR A 704 -9.71 6.44 23.88
CA THR A 704 -11.01 7.12 23.92
C THR A 704 -11.76 6.89 22.61
N SER A 705 -13.10 6.83 22.66
CA SER A 705 -13.92 6.68 21.45
C SER A 705 -13.62 7.78 20.42
N GLY A 706 -13.43 7.41 19.17
CA GLY A 706 -13.09 8.34 18.07
C GLY A 706 -11.58 8.58 17.87
N ARG A 707 -10.71 7.97 18.69
CA ARG A 707 -9.26 7.96 18.48
C ARG A 707 -8.77 6.56 18.16
N ASP A 708 -7.74 6.47 17.33
CA ASP A 708 -7.08 5.21 17.00
C ASP A 708 -5.95 4.92 18.02
N PRO A 709 -6.01 3.81 18.77
CA PRO A 709 -4.95 3.42 19.69
C PRO A 709 -3.75 2.81 18.96
N GLY A 710 -2.60 2.82 19.61
CA GLY A 710 -1.36 2.24 19.09
C GLY A 710 -0.42 3.24 18.44
N PHE A 711 0.52 2.73 17.63
CA PHE A 711 1.64 3.53 17.15
C PHE A 711 2.19 3.11 15.79
N THR A 712 2.24 4.09 14.91
CA THR A 712 2.87 3.99 13.59
C THR A 712 4.09 4.89 13.55
N LEU A 713 5.23 4.29 13.19
CA LEU A 713 6.42 5.04 12.82
C LEU A 713 6.62 4.93 11.31
N ALA A 714 6.71 6.08 10.66
CA ALA A 714 6.97 6.21 9.24
C ALA A 714 8.21 7.07 8.95
N THR A 715 8.93 6.79 7.87
CA THR A 715 10.07 7.58 7.39
C THR A 715 10.25 7.39 5.88
N ASN A 716 10.93 8.32 5.20
CA ASN A 716 11.34 8.20 3.80
C ASN A 716 12.67 7.43 3.61
N GLU A 717 13.33 6.97 4.67
CA GLU A 717 14.64 6.28 4.65
C GLU A 717 14.53 4.82 5.20
N PRO A 718 15.41 3.87 4.82
CA PRO A 718 15.66 2.64 5.57
C PRO A 718 15.62 2.73 7.11
N ILE A 719 14.92 1.77 7.73
CA ILE A 719 14.79 1.60 9.18
C ILE A 719 15.57 0.37 9.63
N TYR A 720 16.48 0.57 10.57
CA TYR A 720 17.17 -0.47 11.32
C TYR A 720 16.51 -0.61 12.69
N ILE A 721 16.20 -1.83 13.13
CA ILE A 721 15.55 -2.04 14.43
C ILE A 721 16.39 -3.01 15.24
N LYS A 722 16.96 -2.53 16.35
CA LYS A 722 17.79 -3.33 17.24
C LYS A 722 16.97 -3.94 18.38
N GLY A 723 17.02 -5.27 18.49
CA GLY A 723 16.36 -6.02 19.55
C GLY A 723 14.88 -6.24 19.28
N HIS A 724 14.05 -6.21 20.31
CA HIS A 724 12.62 -6.48 20.16
C HIS A 724 11.85 -5.24 19.75
N TYR A 725 10.73 -5.43 19.05
CA TYR A 725 9.79 -4.37 18.73
C TYR A 725 8.39 -4.75 19.18
N ASN A 726 7.81 -3.96 20.08
CA ASN A 726 6.44 -4.15 20.58
C ASN A 726 6.21 -5.59 21.11
N ALA A 727 7.17 -6.11 21.88
CA ALA A 727 7.26 -7.51 22.32
C ALA A 727 8.14 -7.65 23.58
N ASP A 728 7.84 -8.63 24.46
CA ASP A 728 8.57 -8.79 25.74
C ASP A 728 9.94 -9.45 25.57
N GLY A 729 10.18 -10.06 24.41
CA GLY A 729 11.41 -10.78 24.12
C GLY A 729 11.55 -12.11 24.86
N ARG A 730 10.43 -12.70 25.29
CA ARG A 730 10.41 -13.99 25.97
C ARG A 730 9.84 -15.05 25.04
N SER A 731 10.68 -16.01 24.64
CA SER A 731 10.27 -17.05 23.69
C SER A 731 9.15 -17.97 24.19
N ASN A 732 8.83 -17.96 25.49
CA ASN A 732 7.81 -18.79 26.13
C ASN A 732 6.45 -18.07 26.34
N THR A 733 6.32 -16.82 25.93
CA THR A 733 5.05 -16.08 25.86
C THR A 733 4.67 -15.88 24.39
N GLY A 734 3.37 -15.62 24.15
CA GLY A 734 2.83 -15.35 22.82
C GLY A 734 3.06 -16.46 21.79
N SER A 735 2.81 -16.11 20.53
CA SER A 735 3.15 -16.93 19.36
C SER A 735 3.36 -16.02 18.14
N ASN A 736 3.51 -16.62 16.96
CA ASN A 736 3.53 -15.90 15.69
C ASN A 736 2.18 -15.31 15.28
N THR A 737 1.09 -15.63 15.99
CA THR A 737 -0.25 -15.09 15.72
C THR A 737 -0.89 -14.43 16.94
N THR A 738 -0.52 -14.86 18.15
CA THR A 738 -1.13 -14.41 19.40
C THR A 738 -0.24 -13.43 20.17
N ALA A 739 -0.88 -12.51 20.88
CA ALA A 739 -0.22 -11.55 21.76
C ALA A 739 0.60 -12.23 22.89
N ASP A 740 1.59 -11.51 23.44
CA ASP A 740 2.33 -11.91 24.64
C ASP A 740 1.45 -11.79 25.89
N ASN A 741 1.87 -12.38 27.02
CA ASN A 741 1.03 -12.47 28.22
C ASN A 741 0.78 -11.09 28.88
N ALA A 742 -0.51 -10.72 28.99
CA ALA A 742 -0.98 -9.41 29.44
C ALA A 742 -0.96 -9.17 30.97
N SER A 743 -0.56 -10.14 31.80
CA SER A 743 -0.82 -10.11 33.26
C SER A 743 -0.15 -8.98 34.07
N SER A 744 0.76 -8.19 33.49
CA SER A 744 1.34 -6.99 34.12
C SER A 744 1.76 -5.89 33.13
N TRP A 745 1.46 -6.08 31.85
CA TRP A 745 2.02 -5.36 30.71
C TRP A 745 1.00 -5.52 29.58
N ASN A 746 0.66 -4.47 28.80
CA ASN A 746 -0.06 -4.67 27.53
C ASN A 746 0.95 -4.59 26.38
N PRO A 747 1.60 -5.73 26.03
CA PRO A 747 2.69 -5.81 25.08
C PRO A 747 2.51 -5.25 23.69
N ASN A 748 1.25 -5.26 23.23
CA ASN A 748 0.98 -5.39 21.81
C ASN A 748 -0.17 -4.48 21.36
N PRO A 749 -0.10 -3.16 21.62
CA PRO A 749 -0.92 -2.24 20.85
C PRO A 749 -0.75 -2.47 19.34
N PRO A 750 -1.76 -2.14 18.51
CA PRO A 750 -1.59 -2.11 17.06
C PRO A 750 -0.39 -1.24 16.69
N ALA A 751 0.54 -1.79 15.92
CA ALA A 751 1.75 -1.06 15.53
C ALA A 751 2.10 -1.23 14.05
N ALA A 752 2.69 -0.21 13.45
CA ALA A 752 3.26 -0.28 12.10
C ALA A 752 4.66 0.35 12.03
N LEU A 753 5.49 -0.22 11.16
CA LEU A 753 6.80 0.29 10.75
C LEU A 753 6.77 0.52 9.24
N ILE A 754 7.05 1.75 8.82
CA ILE A 754 6.83 2.19 7.45
C ILE A 754 8.08 2.94 6.98
N GLY A 755 8.75 2.42 5.97
CA GLY A 755 9.99 3.02 5.48
C GLY A 755 10.31 2.57 4.07
N ASP A 756 11.38 3.10 3.50
CA ASP A 756 11.87 2.60 2.21
C ASP A 756 12.33 1.14 2.32
N ALA A 757 12.90 0.75 3.46
CA ALA A 757 13.28 -0.62 3.80
C ALA A 757 13.24 -0.87 5.31
N VAL A 758 13.03 -2.12 5.75
CA VAL A 758 13.08 -2.51 7.17
C VAL A 758 14.11 -3.62 7.39
N MET A 759 15.10 -3.33 8.23
CA MET A 759 16.25 -4.18 8.57
C MET A 759 16.20 -4.59 10.05
N PRO A 760 15.67 -5.78 10.37
CA PRO A 760 15.69 -6.29 11.74
C PRO A 760 17.11 -6.72 12.15
N LEU A 761 17.52 -6.30 13.35
CA LEU A 761 18.80 -6.60 13.98
C LEU A 761 18.56 -7.29 15.33
N SER A 762 19.33 -8.32 15.63
CA SER A 762 19.20 -9.13 16.83
C SER A 762 19.45 -8.33 18.12
N SER A 763 18.97 -8.85 19.25
CA SER A 763 19.15 -8.22 20.57
C SER A 763 20.62 -7.94 20.92
N GLY A 764 21.52 -8.85 20.54
CA GLY A 764 22.96 -8.68 20.76
C GLY A 764 23.70 -8.03 19.59
N PHE A 765 23.00 -7.43 18.63
CA PHE A 765 23.65 -6.72 17.53
C PHE A 765 24.52 -5.58 18.07
N GLY A 766 25.78 -5.58 17.65
CA GLY A 766 26.75 -4.52 17.88
C GLY A 766 27.39 -4.11 16.56
N PHE A 767 27.86 -2.87 16.48
CA PHE A 767 28.49 -2.35 15.26
C PHE A 767 29.89 -2.94 14.99
N LEU A 768 30.50 -3.55 16.02
CA LEU A 768 31.80 -4.21 15.93
C LEU A 768 31.79 -5.33 14.88
N GLY A 769 32.75 -5.29 13.95
CA GLY A 769 32.93 -6.37 12.98
C GLY A 769 31.87 -6.42 11.89
N THR A 770 31.02 -5.40 11.76
CA THR A 770 29.97 -5.35 10.72
C THR A 770 30.55 -5.43 9.31
N ARG A 771 31.80 -5.00 9.08
CA ARG A 771 32.51 -5.12 7.79
C ARG A 771 33.09 -6.52 7.50
N SER A 772 33.14 -7.41 8.50
CA SER A 772 33.72 -8.76 8.38
C SER A 772 32.81 -9.78 7.67
N ARG A 773 31.77 -9.31 6.98
CA ARG A 773 30.79 -10.05 6.17
C ARG A 773 29.83 -10.96 6.92
N ARG A 774 29.93 -11.14 8.25
CA ARG A 774 29.03 -12.00 9.05
C ARG A 774 28.94 -11.59 10.52
N ALA A 775 28.36 -10.43 10.83
CA ALA A 775 27.89 -10.15 12.19
C ALA A 775 26.95 -11.29 12.63
N ARG A 776 27.21 -11.92 13.77
CA ARG A 776 26.41 -13.07 14.24
C ARG A 776 25.22 -12.55 15.02
N ALA A 777 24.02 -13.00 14.66
CA ALA A 777 22.84 -12.74 15.45
C ALA A 777 22.94 -13.45 16.80
N SER A 778 22.38 -12.85 17.85
CA SER A 778 22.31 -13.50 19.15
C SER A 778 21.05 -13.12 19.93
N GLY A 779 20.55 -14.10 20.69
CA GLY A 779 19.31 -14.00 21.45
C GLY A 779 18.06 -14.17 20.58
N PHE A 780 16.99 -14.70 21.20
CA PHE A 780 15.65 -14.66 20.61
C PHE A 780 15.30 -13.21 20.25
N THR A 781 14.69 -12.99 19.08
CA THR A 781 14.27 -11.65 18.64
C THR A 781 12.84 -11.73 18.15
N GLU A 782 12.03 -10.72 18.48
CA GLU A 782 10.59 -10.76 18.26
C GLU A 782 10.04 -9.39 17.91
N PHE A 783 9.26 -9.34 16.83
CA PHE A 783 8.68 -8.14 16.27
C PHE A 783 7.16 -8.31 16.18
N ASN A 784 6.44 -7.33 16.70
CA ASN A 784 5.00 -7.19 16.51
C ASN A 784 4.65 -5.86 15.84
N ALA A 785 4.55 -5.88 14.51
CA ALA A 785 4.17 -4.72 13.73
C ALA A 785 3.71 -5.13 12.33
N ALA A 786 2.77 -4.38 11.77
CA ALA A 786 2.63 -4.28 10.34
C ALA A 786 3.87 -3.61 9.74
N ILE A 787 4.26 -4.02 8.53
CA ILE A 787 5.42 -3.49 7.81
C ILE A 787 4.94 -3.04 6.43
N ILE A 788 5.17 -1.76 6.11
CA ILE A 788 5.17 -1.26 4.74
C ILE A 788 6.62 -0.93 4.38
N GLN A 789 7.13 -1.56 3.34
CA GLN A 789 8.45 -1.21 2.81
C GLN A 789 8.56 -1.41 1.30
N GLY A 790 9.60 -0.81 0.72
CA GLY A 790 9.94 -1.00 -0.67
C GLY A 790 10.47 -2.41 -0.95
N LEU A 791 10.03 -3.00 -2.06
CA LEU A 791 10.65 -4.18 -2.65
C LEU A 791 11.77 -3.73 -3.60
N ARG A 792 12.66 -4.65 -3.95
CA ARG A 792 13.38 -4.57 -5.21
C ARG A 792 12.91 -5.75 -6.07
N PRO A 793 12.25 -5.53 -7.22
CA PRO A 793 11.77 -6.63 -8.06
C PRO A 793 12.89 -7.56 -8.51
N THR A 794 12.55 -8.82 -8.77
CA THR A 794 13.49 -9.77 -9.34
C THR A 794 13.80 -9.40 -10.79
N ASN A 795 15.08 -9.43 -11.16
CA ASN A 795 15.59 -9.08 -12.49
C ASN A 795 15.27 -7.63 -12.92
N LYS A 796 15.19 -6.69 -11.98
CA LYS A 796 15.13 -5.25 -12.27
C LYS A 796 16.26 -4.86 -13.25
N GLU A 797 15.92 -4.12 -14.30
CA GLU A 797 16.83 -3.70 -15.39
C GLU A 797 17.60 -4.87 -16.06
N GLY A 798 17.08 -6.10 -15.96
CA GLY A 798 17.74 -7.28 -16.55
C GLY A 798 19.04 -7.72 -15.84
N ASP A 799 19.27 -7.31 -14.59
CA ASP A 799 20.54 -7.58 -13.89
C ASP A 799 20.72 -9.02 -13.35
N GLY A 800 19.70 -9.88 -13.53
CA GLY A 800 19.69 -11.28 -13.08
C GLY A 800 19.68 -11.47 -11.56
N ARG A 801 19.52 -10.41 -10.75
CA ARG A 801 19.43 -10.49 -9.29
C ARG A 801 18.00 -10.66 -8.83
N ILE A 802 17.85 -11.27 -7.67
CA ILE A 802 16.56 -11.67 -7.14
C ILE A 802 16.10 -10.77 -5.99
N SER A 803 14.79 -10.62 -5.84
CA SER A 803 14.15 -9.87 -4.75
C SER A 803 14.42 -10.53 -3.39
N GLY A 804 14.38 -11.87 -3.37
CA GLY A 804 14.43 -12.72 -2.18
C GLY A 804 13.06 -13.16 -1.68
N GLY A 805 11.97 -12.74 -2.34
CA GLY A 805 10.60 -13.10 -2.01
C GLY A 805 10.13 -12.68 -0.62
N ASN A 806 8.88 -12.99 -0.29
CA ASN A 806 8.24 -12.55 0.95
C ASN A 806 8.96 -13.08 2.22
N HIS A 807 9.53 -14.29 2.16
CA HIS A 807 10.33 -14.89 3.25
C HIS A 807 11.67 -14.16 3.50
N ASN A 808 12.05 -13.19 2.70
CA ASN A 808 13.17 -12.29 2.93
C ASN A 808 12.76 -10.81 2.75
N TYR A 809 11.47 -10.52 2.95
CA TYR A 809 10.94 -9.17 2.82
C TYR A 809 11.54 -8.25 3.89
N PRO A 810 11.46 -8.55 5.21
CA PRO A 810 12.39 -7.96 6.16
C PRO A 810 13.84 -8.27 5.75
N ARG A 811 14.68 -7.25 5.69
CA ARG A 811 16.01 -7.34 5.07
C ARG A 811 17.07 -7.66 6.12
N PHE A 812 17.40 -8.93 6.27
CA PHE A 812 18.38 -9.40 7.25
C PHE A 812 19.82 -9.06 6.85
N LEU A 813 20.63 -8.66 7.84
CA LEU A 813 22.05 -8.29 7.69
C LEU A 813 23.00 -9.15 8.54
N GLU A 814 22.46 -10.03 9.38
CA GLU A 814 23.24 -10.88 10.28
C GLU A 814 23.26 -12.34 9.81
N ASN A 815 24.24 -13.09 10.31
CA ASN A 815 24.22 -14.54 10.29
C ASN A 815 23.38 -15.06 11.46
N TRP A 816 22.16 -15.54 11.18
CA TRP A 816 21.25 -15.99 12.22
C TRP A 816 21.45 -17.43 12.71
N ASP A 817 22.18 -18.30 12.00
CA ASP A 817 22.55 -19.67 12.45
C ASP A 817 21.54 -20.42 13.36
N ASN A 818 20.28 -20.54 12.91
CA ASN A 818 19.14 -21.14 13.64
C ASN A 818 18.60 -20.37 14.87
N ILE A 819 19.05 -19.15 15.13
CA ILE A 819 18.41 -18.22 16.05
C ILE A 819 17.01 -17.87 15.52
N GLU A 820 16.03 -17.91 16.42
CA GLU A 820 14.63 -17.63 16.09
C GLU A 820 14.38 -16.13 15.98
N PHE A 821 13.82 -15.73 14.84
CA PHE A 821 13.19 -14.44 14.62
C PHE A 821 11.69 -14.68 14.51
N ARG A 822 10.96 -14.26 15.54
CA ARG A 822 9.50 -14.33 15.55
C ARG A 822 8.91 -13.03 15.06
N TYR A 823 7.99 -13.14 14.11
CA TYR A 823 7.29 -12.01 13.54
C TYR A 823 5.79 -12.27 13.60
N ARG A 824 5.04 -11.30 14.10
CA ARG A 824 3.58 -11.28 14.02
C ARG A 824 3.16 -9.93 13.45
N GLY A 825 2.39 -9.94 12.37
CA GLY A 825 2.00 -8.70 11.71
C GLY A 825 1.49 -8.90 10.29
N SER A 826 1.57 -7.84 9.49
CA SER A 826 1.17 -7.77 8.10
C SER A 826 2.34 -7.26 7.25
N MET A 827 2.66 -7.93 6.14
CA MET A 827 3.72 -7.52 5.21
C MET A 827 3.11 -6.91 3.94
N VAL A 828 3.39 -5.65 3.67
CA VAL A 828 2.71 -4.88 2.62
C VAL A 828 3.71 -4.16 1.72
N ALA A 829 3.89 -4.64 0.50
CA ALA A 829 4.79 -4.06 -0.50
C ALA A 829 4.01 -3.25 -1.53
N LEU A 830 4.03 -1.92 -1.41
CA LEU A 830 3.26 -1.03 -2.30
C LEU A 830 4.09 -0.43 -3.43
N PHE A 831 5.40 -0.36 -3.24
CA PHE A 831 6.32 0.40 -4.07
C PHE A 831 7.68 -0.29 -4.14
N GLU A 832 8.49 0.16 -5.08
CA GLU A 832 9.92 -0.13 -5.13
C GLU A 832 10.69 0.76 -4.15
N SER A 833 11.74 0.20 -3.57
CA SER A 833 12.70 0.94 -2.74
C SER A 833 13.56 1.84 -3.63
N GLU A 834 13.61 3.13 -3.30
CA GLU A 834 14.38 4.17 -4.00
C GLU A 834 15.74 4.39 -3.32
N VAL A 835 15.87 4.04 -2.04
CA VAL A 835 17.12 4.21 -1.27
C VAL A 835 17.90 2.90 -1.21
N ALA A 836 17.34 1.85 -0.61
CA ALA A 836 18.00 0.55 -0.50
C ALA A 836 17.74 -0.35 -1.73
N THR A 837 18.24 0.02 -2.91
CA THR A 837 17.90 -0.63 -4.18
C THR A 837 18.54 -2.02 -4.43
N GLN A 838 19.36 -2.54 -3.50
CA GLN A 838 20.18 -3.73 -3.73
C GLN A 838 19.43 -5.06 -3.53
N GLY A 839 19.71 -6.02 -4.44
CA GLY A 839 19.13 -7.36 -4.43
C GLY A 839 19.60 -8.23 -3.27
N THR A 840 18.90 -9.36 -3.05
CA THR A 840 19.29 -10.30 -1.99
C THR A 840 20.54 -11.10 -2.37
N ASN A 841 21.41 -11.38 -1.38
CA ASN A 841 22.56 -12.27 -1.55
C ASN A 841 22.91 -12.95 -0.20
N THR A 842 23.03 -14.27 -0.21
CA THR A 842 23.40 -15.05 0.99
C THR A 842 24.87 -14.93 1.38
N ALA A 843 25.68 -14.18 0.61
CA ALA A 843 27.07 -13.89 0.95
C ALA A 843 27.22 -13.05 2.23
N TYR A 844 26.21 -12.22 2.55
CA TYR A 844 26.26 -11.29 3.68
C TYR A 844 25.31 -11.62 4.84
N TYR A 845 24.37 -12.57 4.68
CA TYR A 845 23.47 -13.00 5.75
C TYR A 845 23.17 -14.51 5.67
N ASN A 846 22.70 -15.08 6.78
CA ASN A 846 22.03 -16.39 6.80
C ASN A 846 20.64 -16.25 7.43
N PRO A 847 19.61 -16.94 6.91
CA PRO A 847 18.24 -16.74 7.37
C PRO A 847 18.01 -17.23 8.82
N PRO A 848 17.13 -16.58 9.59
CA PRO A 848 16.74 -17.07 10.91
C PRO A 848 15.84 -18.30 10.84
N LYS A 849 15.61 -18.93 11.99
CA LYS A 849 14.42 -19.77 12.18
C LYS A 849 13.21 -18.83 12.18
N ARG A 850 12.45 -18.85 11.08
CA ARG A 850 11.28 -17.99 10.87
C ARG A 850 10.07 -18.54 11.61
N ASN A 851 9.58 -17.79 12.57
CA ASN A 851 8.31 -18.06 13.24
C ASN A 851 7.34 -16.91 12.94
N TRP A 852 6.75 -16.93 11.75
CA TRP A 852 6.02 -15.79 11.17
C TRP A 852 4.54 -16.07 11.10
N GLY A 853 3.71 -15.08 11.33
CA GLY A 853 2.26 -15.22 11.25
C GLY A 853 1.53 -13.90 11.18
N PHE A 854 0.27 -13.98 10.74
CA PHE A 854 -0.67 -12.88 10.75
C PHE A 854 -1.20 -12.66 12.16
N TYR A 855 -1.19 -11.40 12.60
CA TYR A 855 -1.52 -11.05 13.96
C TYR A 855 -3.04 -11.06 14.20
N GLU A 856 -3.49 -11.75 15.25
CA GLU A 856 -4.91 -11.93 15.57
C GLU A 856 -5.66 -10.60 15.79
N LEU A 857 -4.96 -9.54 16.22
CA LEU A 857 -5.56 -8.23 16.41
C LEU A 857 -5.99 -7.60 15.08
N PHE A 858 -5.21 -7.82 14.03
CA PHE A 858 -5.51 -7.34 12.68
C PHE A 858 -6.66 -8.14 12.05
N GLU A 859 -6.74 -9.44 12.34
CA GLU A 859 -7.88 -10.29 11.98
C GLU A 859 -9.19 -9.80 12.62
N GLN A 860 -9.12 -9.26 13.84
CA GLN A 860 -10.26 -8.66 14.54
C GLN A 860 -10.64 -7.26 14.04
N GLY A 861 -9.93 -6.72 13.04
CA GLY A 861 -10.23 -5.41 12.47
C GLY A 861 -9.70 -4.22 13.28
N LEU A 862 -8.72 -4.45 14.15
CA LEU A 862 -8.02 -3.42 14.94
C LEU A 862 -6.64 -3.16 14.33
N TYR A 863 -6.50 -2.04 13.64
CA TYR A 863 -5.29 -1.71 12.87
C TYR A 863 -4.51 -0.54 13.49
N PRO A 864 -3.20 -0.42 13.20
CA PRO A 864 -2.37 0.72 13.59
C PRO A 864 -2.94 2.08 13.12
N PRO A 865 -2.71 3.19 13.85
CA PRO A 865 -3.11 4.53 13.42
C PRO A 865 -2.55 4.89 12.04
N GLY A 866 -3.36 5.51 11.18
CA GLY A 866 -2.93 5.89 9.82
C GLY A 866 -2.90 4.76 8.79
N THR A 867 -3.44 3.57 9.11
CA THR A 867 -3.52 2.43 8.17
C THR A 867 -4.11 2.84 6.82
N PRO A 868 -3.39 2.64 5.69
CA PRO A 868 -3.94 2.94 4.38
C PRO A 868 -5.00 1.92 3.96
N ASN A 869 -5.90 2.34 3.07
CA ASN A 869 -6.94 1.49 2.50
C ASN A 869 -6.67 1.25 1.02
N VAL A 870 -7.16 0.12 0.52
CA VAL A 870 -7.33 -0.17 -0.90
C VAL A 870 -8.80 -0.12 -1.26
N ARG A 871 -9.12 0.35 -2.45
CA ARG A 871 -10.50 0.50 -2.93
C ARG A 871 -10.82 -0.53 -4.00
N SER A 872 -12.02 -1.10 -3.93
CA SER A 872 -12.59 -1.84 -5.06
C SER A 872 -14.07 -1.51 -5.24
N PHE A 873 -14.57 -1.75 -6.45
CA PHE A 873 -15.96 -1.50 -6.80
C PHE A 873 -16.69 -2.83 -7.00
N LYS A 874 -17.95 -2.90 -6.59
CA LYS A 874 -18.80 -4.07 -6.81
C LYS A 874 -20.21 -3.63 -7.18
N LYS A 875 -20.66 -4.09 -8.35
CA LYS A 875 -22.04 -3.93 -8.80
C LYS A 875 -22.92 -5.01 -8.16
N VAL A 876 -24.02 -4.61 -7.54
CA VAL A 876 -24.99 -5.52 -6.91
C VAL A 876 -26.42 -5.09 -7.21
N ASN A 877 -27.38 -5.99 -6.98
CA ASN A 877 -28.82 -5.70 -7.05
C ASN A 877 -29.32 -5.12 -8.39
N PHE A 878 -28.69 -5.47 -9.51
CA PHE A 878 -29.24 -5.12 -10.83
C PHE A 878 -30.63 -5.74 -11.01
N ARG A 879 -31.63 -4.92 -11.34
CA ARG A 879 -32.96 -5.39 -11.73
C ARG A 879 -33.73 -4.34 -12.53
N PHE A 880 -34.63 -4.82 -13.37
CA PHE A 880 -35.65 -3.96 -13.97
C PHE A 880 -36.72 -3.59 -12.93
N LEU A 881 -37.19 -2.35 -13.00
CA LEU A 881 -38.23 -1.80 -12.15
C LEU A 881 -39.55 -1.65 -12.92
N THR A 882 -40.66 -1.65 -12.18
CA THR A 882 -41.92 -1.07 -12.66
C THR A 882 -41.84 0.46 -12.63
N LYS A 883 -42.71 1.12 -13.39
CA LYS A 883 -42.80 2.59 -13.40
C LYS A 883 -43.01 3.17 -11.99
N SER A 884 -43.90 2.56 -11.19
CA SER A 884 -44.17 3.02 -9.82
C SER A 884 -42.93 2.91 -8.94
N GLU A 885 -42.20 1.78 -9.00
CA GLU A 885 -40.97 1.62 -8.20
C GLU A 885 -39.88 2.63 -8.58
N TYR A 886 -39.78 2.99 -9.85
CA TYR A 886 -38.83 4.01 -10.30
C TYR A 886 -39.24 5.40 -9.81
N GLU A 887 -40.50 5.78 -9.97
CA GLU A 887 -41.02 7.07 -9.50
C GLU A 887 -40.86 7.24 -7.99
N ASP A 888 -41.10 6.17 -7.21
CA ASP A 888 -40.86 6.17 -5.76
C ASP A 888 -39.36 6.33 -5.44
N ALA A 889 -38.49 5.58 -6.12
CA ALA A 889 -37.05 5.61 -5.86
C ALA A 889 -36.40 6.96 -6.25
N VAL A 890 -36.88 7.62 -7.30
CA VAL A 890 -36.42 8.97 -7.70
C VAL A 890 -36.98 10.03 -6.74
N GLY A 891 -38.20 9.85 -6.22
CA GLY A 891 -38.79 10.79 -5.26
C GLY A 891 -38.06 10.89 -3.91
N ASP A 892 -37.25 9.88 -3.57
CA ASP A 892 -36.42 9.84 -2.36
C ASP A 892 -35.03 10.52 -2.52
N LEU A 893 -34.67 10.95 -3.75
CA LEU A 893 -33.41 11.64 -4.09
C LEU A 893 -33.50 13.16 -3.86
#